data_AF-A0A7D5TBC6-F1
#
_entry.id   AF-A0A7D5TBC6-F1
#
_cell.length_a   1.000
_cell.length_b   1.000
_cell.length_c   1.000
_cell.angle_alpha   90.00
_cell.angle_beta   90.00
_cell.angle_gamma   90.00
#
_symmetry.space_group_name_H-M   'P 1'
#
loop_
_entity.id
_entity.type
_entity.pdbx_description
1 polymer ?
#
loop_
_entity_poly.entity_id
_entity_poly.type
_entity_poly.pdbx_seq_one_letter_code
_entity_poly.pdbx_strand_id
1 'polypeptide(L)'
;MALLLVGSAVPAVVPAAAAQAGNAQVSIEEIQRPNGTTDASPYAGTNVTTSGTVTSVVSEGYYVQNGTGAYSGVYVYTGNQPTVAPGDAVEVTAPVTEYYNLTELDATAESASVTVTGTAPTPEPVTLDTGAVGQERYEGVLVTVSNATVTATPGQYGEWAVDDGSGEVAVDDVTAGDATTPNETGRVVANLTGPVFYNFGAFKIQPRAVGPITAADDGSEGDDGAPGDGVSGNATTLTVLSYNDVQTAASNPTAMGRLAGAVNERRAAHENPTVVVGGGDQVSPSSLSPVSNWTVPVAATNAIDPAADVVGNHDLDYGFDAVPNFTAASEYPWLLANVRAEDGGGVPGTENYTIVERDGVRVGIVGLVDDAIEPKTAVDFDEAGYEVADYSEVGAEVATELKTEENVDVVVAAAHIGVGDSKELARETDNIDVIVTGDDEVAYEPQVTDGAVIMEAEGRAAYLGELNLTVGPNGSVAMDDGRLLSVAGEESVPVNETAEGVVSSARGKFLSEVIGRTTVPLNSTFAANYHDETAWGNLVTDAFRAETGAEVAVTNAGGIRGDFTFGPGNVTYDDVYTSLPFGNTLVTKRLSGAELTELLASQVVTLESGSGQQYGQEAQLQVSGVTYDMVAHEGADPVVRDVYVDGEPLRPNGTYNVTVNSYMAGWDDLADDPTVSTDLTLYGTAVADYIERQGTVSPRGANRIRRVDREVGTEWVFGANNGSVPVHYEVPDSVLSVENTSVRVENATGAALAAERVRLTGDDLLVSFDRGEFGSFAAASDHLGLYARYTDAEYGGQRSYFDRSVLNGHLEGWETLATENESAPGDGGDEDRRSPRALKADAVELTDALDADAGRYESARDRASERFDDSRDHYRGPVRTESAKLFTDDAVGVQALTAFAGTDAEANATAAADLVVRADNRTAHREIVDARRLLNESREDIDNEGVLRSMEAHLDNAERTYDRAERTMDRARNADGRRAIRLRASAVRQLRQSWRQAHWVVEEAVERTDATIPE
;
A
#
# COMPACT_ATOMS: atom_id res chain seq x y z
N MET A 1 -54.48 44.57 25.62
CA MET A 1 -55.47 44.09 24.64
C MET A 1 -54.73 43.81 23.33
N ALA A 2 -55.15 42.77 22.62
CA ALA A 2 -54.73 42.29 21.29
C ALA A 2 -54.26 43.36 20.25
N LEU A 3 -53.43 43.08 19.22
CA LEU A 3 -52.80 41.81 18.75
C LEU A 3 -51.58 42.05 17.81
N LEU A 4 -50.91 40.95 17.45
CA LEU A 4 -50.19 40.59 16.19
C LEU A 4 -50.63 41.35 14.89
N LEU A 5 -49.87 41.47 13.77
CA LEU A 5 -48.55 41.02 13.25
C LEU A 5 -47.87 42.21 12.47
N VAL A 6 -46.71 42.24 11.78
CA VAL A 6 -45.46 41.43 11.55
C VAL A 6 -44.37 42.40 11.01
N GLY A 7 -43.11 41.97 10.77
CA GLY A 7 -42.12 42.75 9.99
C GLY A 7 -41.24 41.93 9.03
N SER A 8 -40.65 42.58 8.03
CA SER A 8 -39.61 42.04 7.14
C SER A 8 -38.70 43.16 6.61
N ALA A 9 -37.38 42.96 6.60
CA ALA A 9 -36.38 43.89 6.07
C ALA A 9 -35.08 43.15 5.71
N VAL A 10 -34.39 43.60 4.66
CA VAL A 10 -33.19 42.97 4.08
C VAL A 10 -31.92 43.62 4.64
N PRO A 11 -30.86 42.86 5.02
CA PRO A 11 -29.55 43.40 5.38
C PRO A 11 -28.70 43.72 4.13
N ALA A 12 -27.74 44.64 4.27
CA ALA A 12 -26.85 45.07 3.18
C ALA A 12 -25.47 44.38 3.24
N VAL A 13 -24.69 44.49 2.15
CA VAL A 13 -23.39 43.84 1.94
C VAL A 13 -22.22 44.80 2.25
N VAL A 14 -21.01 44.25 2.41
CA VAL A 14 -19.67 44.90 2.43
C VAL A 14 -19.24 45.46 3.81
N PRO A 15 -17.96 45.29 4.27
CA PRO A 15 -16.78 44.71 3.60
C PRO A 15 -16.19 43.45 4.28
N ALA A 16 -15.30 42.76 3.56
CA ALA A 16 -14.33 41.82 4.13
C ALA A 16 -13.17 42.55 4.82
N ALA A 17 -12.55 41.91 5.81
CA ALA A 17 -11.30 42.31 6.45
C ALA A 17 -10.46 41.07 6.75
N ALA A 18 -9.14 41.14 6.53
CA ALA A 18 -8.25 39.99 6.64
C ALA A 18 -7.53 39.92 7.99
N ALA A 19 -7.44 38.69 8.52
CA ALA A 19 -6.47 38.17 9.49
C ALA A 19 -6.17 38.97 10.78
N GLN A 20 -6.59 38.41 11.94
CA GLN A 20 -5.60 37.93 12.93
C GLN A 20 -6.19 37.01 14.03
N ALA A 21 -5.46 35.92 14.28
CA ALA A 21 -5.25 35.22 15.56
C ALA A 21 -6.45 34.93 16.50
N GLY A 22 -6.89 33.67 16.47
CA GLY A 22 -7.74 33.05 17.48
C GLY A 22 -8.63 31.98 16.84
N ASN A 23 -8.54 30.73 17.31
CA ASN A 23 -9.51 29.70 16.91
C ASN A 23 -10.91 30.16 17.37
N ALA A 24 -11.90 30.05 16.50
CA ALA A 24 -13.26 30.38 16.88
C ALA A 24 -13.76 29.30 17.85
N GLN A 25 -14.30 29.70 19.01
CA GLN A 25 -15.07 28.76 19.82
C GLN A 25 -16.45 28.62 19.18
N VAL A 26 -16.73 27.44 18.62
CA VAL A 26 -17.92 27.14 17.81
C VAL A 26 -18.65 25.97 18.46
N SER A 27 -19.98 26.04 18.59
CA SER A 27 -20.77 24.90 19.09
C SER A 27 -20.89 23.81 18.02
N ILE A 28 -21.12 22.56 18.44
CA ILE A 28 -21.35 21.45 17.50
C ILE A 28 -22.60 21.75 16.65
N GLU A 29 -23.64 22.35 17.24
CA GLU A 29 -24.82 22.85 16.51
C GLU A 29 -24.47 23.89 15.43
N GLU A 30 -23.40 24.66 15.55
CA GLU A 30 -22.95 25.59 14.52
C GLU A 30 -22.03 24.92 13.48
N ILE A 31 -21.25 23.89 13.86
CA ILE A 31 -20.44 23.08 12.94
C ILE A 31 -21.34 22.25 12.02
N GLN A 32 -22.35 21.59 12.58
CA GLN A 32 -23.18 20.59 11.91
C GLN A 32 -24.45 21.14 11.25
N ARG A 33 -24.90 22.35 11.59
CA ARG A 33 -26.15 22.90 11.01
C ARG A 33 -25.88 23.57 9.65
N PRO A 34 -26.43 23.05 8.53
CA PRO A 34 -26.10 23.56 7.21
C PRO A 34 -26.61 25.00 7.00
N ASN A 35 -25.87 25.80 6.23
CA ASN A 35 -26.27 27.19 5.95
C ASN A 35 -27.31 27.34 4.83
N GLY A 36 -27.55 26.29 4.02
CA GLY A 36 -28.82 26.08 3.31
C GLY A 36 -28.77 25.60 1.85
N THR A 37 -27.64 25.71 1.13
CA THR A 37 -27.55 25.26 -0.29
C THR A 37 -26.87 23.91 -0.51
N THR A 38 -26.26 23.39 0.54
CA THR A 38 -25.56 22.12 0.68
C THR A 38 -25.81 21.64 2.10
N ASP A 39 -25.67 20.34 2.33
CA ASP A 39 -25.71 19.77 3.68
C ASP A 39 -24.36 19.98 4.42
N ALA A 40 -23.25 20.00 3.68
CA ALA A 40 -21.91 20.40 4.13
C ALA A 40 -21.83 21.60 5.10
N SER A 41 -20.92 21.49 6.07
CA SER A 41 -20.67 22.41 7.17
C SER A 41 -20.39 23.86 6.72
N PRO A 42 -20.96 24.88 7.41
CA PRO A 42 -20.55 26.27 7.22
C PRO A 42 -19.11 26.57 7.70
N TYR A 43 -18.41 25.61 8.31
CA TYR A 43 -17.05 25.75 8.82
C TYR A 43 -16.01 24.88 8.07
N ALA A 44 -16.40 24.12 7.04
CA ALA A 44 -15.50 23.30 6.23
C ALA A 44 -14.24 24.06 5.78
N GLY A 45 -13.07 23.46 5.99
CA GLY A 45 -11.76 24.07 5.73
C GLY A 45 -11.34 25.15 6.74
N THR A 46 -11.97 25.24 7.91
CA THR A 46 -11.60 26.21 8.96
C THR A 46 -11.28 25.55 10.30
N ASN A 47 -10.25 26.05 11.00
CA ASN A 47 -9.81 25.54 12.29
C ASN A 47 -10.69 26.11 13.43
N VAL A 48 -11.50 25.25 14.04
CA VAL A 48 -12.44 25.58 15.12
C VAL A 48 -11.96 25.02 16.46
N THR A 49 -12.50 25.53 17.56
CA THR A 49 -12.43 24.89 18.87
C THR A 49 -13.85 24.60 19.36
N THR A 50 -14.14 23.36 19.70
CA THR A 50 -15.42 22.95 20.29
C THR A 50 -15.22 22.12 21.54
N SER A 51 -16.29 21.82 22.27
CA SER A 51 -16.24 21.03 23.50
C SER A 51 -17.51 20.20 23.66
N GLY A 52 -17.38 18.99 24.19
CA GLY A 52 -18.50 18.07 24.40
C GLY A 52 -18.11 16.84 25.23
N THR A 53 -18.98 15.83 25.24
CA THR A 53 -18.76 14.52 25.89
C THR A 53 -18.63 13.45 24.82
N VAL A 54 -17.62 12.58 24.94
CA VAL A 54 -17.43 11.44 24.03
C VAL A 54 -18.60 10.47 24.19
N THR A 55 -19.26 10.11 23.09
CA THR A 55 -20.46 9.24 23.08
C THR A 55 -20.17 7.82 22.65
N SER A 56 -19.23 7.63 21.72
CA SER A 56 -18.70 6.33 21.26
C SER A 56 -17.28 6.52 20.72
N VAL A 57 -16.52 5.44 20.61
CA VAL A 57 -15.13 5.39 20.11
C VAL A 57 -15.06 4.31 19.04
N VAL A 58 -14.25 4.53 17.99
CA VAL A 58 -14.02 3.61 16.87
C VAL A 58 -12.52 3.48 16.60
N SER A 59 -12.12 2.59 15.68
CA SER A 59 -10.73 2.29 15.32
C SER A 59 -9.86 3.49 14.96
N GLU A 60 -10.42 4.50 14.27
CA GLU A 60 -9.69 5.68 13.80
C GLU A 60 -10.27 7.01 14.31
N GLY A 61 -11.12 7.01 15.34
CA GLY A 61 -11.76 8.23 15.81
C GLY A 61 -12.81 8.04 16.89
N TYR A 62 -13.56 9.12 17.19
CA TYR A 62 -14.57 9.09 18.23
C TYR A 62 -15.65 10.16 18.01
N TYR A 63 -16.84 9.90 18.55
CA TYR A 63 -17.99 10.79 18.45
C TYR A 63 -18.11 11.67 19.69
N VAL A 64 -18.39 12.96 19.50
CA VAL A 64 -18.54 13.94 20.58
C VAL A 64 -19.89 14.62 20.47
N GLN A 65 -20.63 14.71 21.57
CA GLN A 65 -21.88 15.50 21.65
C GLN A 65 -21.84 16.60 22.71
N ASN A 66 -22.52 17.71 22.45
CA ASN A 66 -22.75 18.77 23.46
C ASN A 66 -24.23 19.19 23.63
N GLY A 67 -25.14 18.28 23.30
CA GLY A 67 -26.57 18.38 23.59
C GLY A 67 -27.28 17.04 23.43
N THR A 68 -28.61 17.07 23.41
CA THR A 68 -29.47 15.94 23.05
C THR A 68 -30.36 16.36 21.88
N GLY A 69 -30.45 15.54 20.84
CA GLY A 69 -31.23 15.86 19.63
C GLY A 69 -30.37 16.32 18.45
N ALA A 70 -31.03 16.93 17.48
CA ALA A 70 -30.45 17.19 16.16
C ALA A 70 -29.28 18.19 16.14
N TYR A 71 -28.30 17.93 15.27
CA TYR A 71 -27.04 18.67 15.09
C TYR A 71 -26.19 18.79 16.38
N SER A 72 -26.37 17.88 17.35
CA SER A 72 -25.70 18.00 18.65
C SER A 72 -24.42 17.18 18.78
N GLY A 73 -24.07 16.39 17.76
CA GLY A 73 -22.91 15.50 17.70
C GLY A 73 -22.05 15.71 16.46
N VAL A 74 -20.79 15.29 16.51
CA VAL A 74 -19.82 15.37 15.39
C VAL A 74 -18.78 14.25 15.54
N TYR A 75 -18.23 13.78 14.42
CA TYR A 75 -17.12 12.83 14.41
C TYR A 75 -15.78 13.56 14.58
N VAL A 76 -14.83 12.93 15.27
CA VAL A 76 -13.44 13.40 15.43
C VAL A 76 -12.51 12.32 14.94
N TYR A 77 -11.83 12.58 13.82
CA TYR A 77 -10.91 11.64 13.18
C TYR A 77 -9.52 11.76 13.80
N THR A 78 -8.94 10.64 14.23
CA THR A 78 -7.57 10.55 14.80
C THR A 78 -6.62 9.69 13.96
N GLY A 79 -7.09 8.96 12.95
CA GLY A 79 -6.27 8.09 12.10
C GLY A 79 -5.58 6.93 12.85
N ASN A 80 -6.01 6.68 14.09
CA ASN A 80 -5.60 5.61 14.99
C ASN A 80 -6.55 5.55 16.20
N GLN A 81 -6.42 4.50 17.00
CA GLN A 81 -7.23 4.26 18.20
C GLN A 81 -7.07 5.42 19.19
N PRO A 82 -8.12 6.22 19.47
CA PRO A 82 -7.99 7.41 20.29
C PRO A 82 -7.91 7.06 21.79
N THR A 83 -7.16 7.85 22.55
CA THR A 83 -6.91 7.64 23.99
C THR A 83 -8.01 8.16 24.92
N VAL A 84 -9.23 8.35 24.41
CA VAL A 84 -10.41 8.84 25.16
C VAL A 84 -11.48 7.75 25.26
N ALA A 85 -12.31 7.81 26.30
CA ALA A 85 -13.39 6.84 26.54
C ALA A 85 -14.79 7.49 26.51
N PRO A 86 -15.86 6.74 26.20
CA PRO A 86 -17.23 7.26 26.29
C PRO A 86 -17.55 7.77 27.71
N GLY A 87 -17.88 9.06 27.80
CA GLY A 87 -18.03 9.79 29.07
C GLY A 87 -16.88 10.75 29.42
N ASP A 88 -15.79 10.78 28.65
CA ASP A 88 -14.81 11.86 28.76
C ASP A 88 -15.38 13.18 28.25
N ALA A 89 -15.11 14.27 28.97
CA ALA A 89 -15.46 15.63 28.58
C ALA A 89 -14.26 16.27 27.89
N VAL A 90 -14.32 16.44 26.57
CA VAL A 90 -13.21 16.89 25.73
C VAL A 90 -13.38 18.33 25.24
N GLU A 91 -12.26 19.04 25.11
CA GLU A 91 -12.12 20.22 24.26
C GLU A 91 -11.27 19.81 23.04
N VAL A 92 -11.81 20.03 21.85
CA VAL A 92 -11.19 19.63 20.56
C VAL A 92 -10.95 20.89 19.75
N THR A 93 -9.71 21.10 19.35
CA THR A 93 -9.34 22.05 18.30
C THR A 93 -8.92 21.26 17.07
N ALA A 94 -9.50 21.58 15.90
CA ALA A 94 -9.22 20.90 14.64
C ALA A 94 -9.76 21.71 13.45
N PRO A 95 -9.23 21.53 12.22
CA PRO A 95 -9.97 21.83 11.00
C PRO A 95 -11.26 21.01 10.92
N VAL A 96 -12.35 21.65 10.46
CA VAL A 96 -13.55 20.93 10.00
C VAL A 96 -13.33 20.44 8.58
N THR A 97 -13.58 19.16 8.33
CA THR A 97 -13.39 18.50 7.04
C THR A 97 -14.70 17.89 6.54
N GLU A 98 -14.84 17.79 5.21
CA GLU A 98 -15.96 17.16 4.51
C GLU A 98 -15.46 15.86 3.86
N TYR A 99 -15.51 14.74 4.57
CA TYR A 99 -14.95 13.47 4.09
C TYR A 99 -16.07 12.56 3.59
N TYR A 100 -16.17 12.35 2.27
CA TYR A 100 -17.34 11.70 1.63
C TYR A 100 -18.71 12.32 2.01
N ASN A 101 -18.74 13.61 2.33
CA ASN A 101 -19.86 14.40 2.89
C ASN A 101 -20.20 14.13 4.38
N LEU A 102 -19.35 13.41 5.13
CA LEU A 102 -19.34 13.43 6.59
C LEU A 102 -18.75 14.77 7.07
N THR A 103 -19.43 15.47 7.99
CA THR A 103 -18.84 16.63 8.69
C THR A 103 -18.02 16.14 9.90
N GLU A 104 -16.70 16.19 9.78
CA GLU A 104 -15.77 15.71 10.81
C GLU A 104 -14.79 16.78 11.30
N LEU A 105 -14.13 16.48 12.43
CA LEU A 105 -13.00 17.23 12.97
C LEU A 105 -11.72 16.41 12.80
N ASP A 106 -10.87 16.80 11.86
CA ASP A 106 -9.58 16.14 11.62
C ASP A 106 -8.57 16.53 12.73
N ALA A 107 -8.33 15.59 13.65
CA ALA A 107 -7.38 15.75 14.74
C ALA A 107 -5.94 15.28 14.38
N THR A 108 -5.69 14.89 13.12
CA THR A 108 -4.36 14.50 12.61
C THR A 108 -3.55 15.70 12.13
N ALA A 109 -4.22 16.77 11.67
CA ALA A 109 -3.58 18.00 11.19
C ALA A 109 -2.65 18.67 12.22
N GLU A 110 -1.55 19.28 11.75
CA GLU A 110 -0.58 20.01 12.59
C GLU A 110 -1.18 21.14 13.46
N SER A 111 -2.37 21.65 13.12
CA SER A 111 -3.08 22.69 13.88
C SER A 111 -4.06 22.16 14.94
N ALA A 112 -4.21 20.85 15.05
CA ALA A 112 -5.15 20.21 15.96
C ALA A 112 -4.61 20.08 17.40
N SER A 113 -5.52 19.97 18.36
CA SER A 113 -5.23 19.56 19.73
C SER A 113 -6.48 19.05 20.43
N VAL A 114 -6.45 17.83 20.94
CA VAL A 114 -7.47 17.25 21.84
C VAL A 114 -7.03 17.45 23.29
N THR A 115 -7.94 17.78 24.19
CA THR A 115 -7.69 17.86 25.63
C THR A 115 -8.87 17.30 26.43
N VAL A 116 -8.62 16.25 27.22
CA VAL A 116 -9.60 15.77 28.21
C VAL A 116 -9.65 16.77 29.37
N THR A 117 -10.83 17.37 29.57
CA THR A 117 -11.08 18.41 30.59
C THR A 117 -11.69 17.85 31.89
N GLY A 118 -12.17 16.61 31.85
CA GLY A 118 -12.82 15.90 32.95
C GLY A 118 -13.70 14.77 32.42
N THR A 119 -14.70 14.35 33.19
CA THR A 119 -15.72 13.36 32.77
C THR A 119 -17.13 13.92 32.93
N ALA A 120 -18.04 13.51 32.06
CA ALA A 120 -19.45 13.90 32.05
C ALA A 120 -20.35 12.70 31.67
N PRO A 121 -21.63 12.66 32.09
CA PRO A 121 -22.55 11.62 31.63
C PRO A 121 -22.78 11.75 30.11
N THR A 122 -22.70 10.63 29.39
CA THR A 122 -23.05 10.62 27.96
C THR A 122 -24.51 11.05 27.76
N PRO A 123 -24.82 11.92 26.78
CA PRO A 123 -26.20 12.32 26.48
C PRO A 123 -27.16 11.14 26.29
N GLU A 124 -28.41 11.34 26.68
CA GLU A 124 -29.50 10.37 26.42
C GLU A 124 -29.72 10.21 24.91
N PRO A 125 -29.86 8.97 24.39
CA PRO A 125 -30.02 8.73 22.96
C PRO A 125 -31.37 9.26 22.44
N VAL A 126 -31.37 9.71 21.18
CA VAL A 126 -32.60 10.17 20.51
C VAL A 126 -33.38 8.95 20.01
N THR A 127 -34.53 8.65 20.61
CA THR A 127 -35.44 7.62 20.08
C THR A 127 -35.98 8.05 18.72
N LEU A 128 -35.76 7.23 17.70
CA LEU A 128 -36.25 7.42 16.34
C LEU A 128 -36.93 6.14 15.83
N ASP A 129 -37.82 6.29 14.85
CA ASP A 129 -38.24 5.21 13.97
C ASP A 129 -37.11 4.99 12.92
N THR A 130 -36.86 3.76 12.44
CA THR A 130 -35.72 3.43 11.56
C THR A 130 -35.64 4.31 10.32
N GLY A 131 -36.75 4.52 9.62
CA GLY A 131 -36.86 5.36 8.44
C GLY A 131 -36.70 6.87 8.71
N ALA A 132 -36.55 7.27 9.98
CA ALA A 132 -36.25 8.64 10.38
C ALA A 132 -34.78 8.87 10.73
N VAL A 133 -33.95 7.82 10.83
CA VAL A 133 -32.51 7.93 11.18
C VAL A 133 -31.71 8.60 10.07
N GLY A 134 -31.98 8.26 8.81
CA GLY A 134 -31.26 8.76 7.64
C GLY A 134 -31.57 10.21 7.27
N GLN A 135 -31.18 11.15 8.15
CA GLN A 135 -31.28 12.58 7.96
C GLN A 135 -30.03 13.26 8.51
N GLU A 136 -29.37 14.09 7.70
CA GLU A 136 -28.26 15.00 8.02
C GLU A 136 -28.24 15.49 9.46
N ARG A 137 -29.40 15.97 9.92
CA ARG A 137 -29.63 16.51 11.25
C ARG A 137 -29.34 15.56 12.43
N TYR A 138 -29.04 14.30 12.20
CA TYR A 138 -28.67 13.32 13.22
C TYR A 138 -27.25 12.77 13.05
N GLU A 139 -26.48 13.23 12.08
CA GLU A 139 -25.07 12.87 11.96
C GLU A 139 -24.31 13.15 13.28
N GLY A 140 -23.46 12.20 13.67
CA GLY A 140 -22.74 12.20 14.94
C GLY A 140 -23.60 12.11 16.21
N VAL A 141 -24.94 12.14 16.10
CA VAL A 141 -25.87 12.10 17.24
C VAL A 141 -26.17 10.65 17.61
N LEU A 142 -26.00 10.31 18.90
CA LEU A 142 -26.44 9.06 19.50
C LEU A 142 -27.96 8.90 19.37
N VAL A 143 -28.40 7.94 18.56
CA VAL A 143 -29.80 7.56 18.36
C VAL A 143 -30.09 6.21 19.01
N THR A 144 -31.38 5.88 19.16
CA THR A 144 -31.83 4.53 19.49
C THR A 144 -33.10 4.18 18.70
N VAL A 145 -33.12 2.99 18.09
CA VAL A 145 -34.30 2.39 17.44
C VAL A 145 -34.73 1.15 18.24
N SER A 146 -35.96 0.65 18.09
CA SER A 146 -36.48 -0.43 18.95
C SER A 146 -37.53 -1.31 18.28
N ASN A 147 -37.43 -2.62 18.49
CA ASN A 147 -38.24 -3.67 17.85
C ASN A 147 -38.11 -3.67 16.31
N ALA A 148 -36.93 -3.30 15.80
CA ALA A 148 -36.66 -3.28 14.37
C ALA A 148 -36.35 -4.70 13.87
N THR A 149 -36.88 -5.07 12.70
CA THR A 149 -36.70 -6.38 12.10
C THR A 149 -35.47 -6.37 11.21
N VAL A 150 -34.59 -7.37 11.32
CA VAL A 150 -33.42 -7.56 10.46
C VAL A 150 -33.88 -7.82 9.03
N THR A 151 -33.57 -6.92 8.10
CA THR A 151 -33.93 -7.02 6.68
C THR A 151 -32.79 -7.53 5.82
N ALA A 152 -31.55 -7.27 6.23
CA ALA A 152 -30.33 -7.87 5.68
C ALA A 152 -29.38 -8.29 6.82
N THR A 153 -28.72 -9.43 6.65
CA THR A 153 -27.56 -9.87 7.44
C THR A 153 -26.29 -9.21 6.94
N PRO A 154 -25.14 -9.30 7.65
CA PRO A 154 -23.85 -8.83 7.16
C PRO A 154 -23.54 -9.28 5.73
N GLY A 155 -23.09 -8.33 4.92
CA GLY A 155 -22.39 -8.63 3.67
C GLY A 155 -20.90 -8.84 3.87
N GLN A 156 -20.15 -8.86 2.77
CA GLN A 156 -18.67 -8.91 2.74
C GLN A 156 -17.95 -7.69 3.36
N TYR A 157 -18.71 -6.78 3.98
CA TYR A 157 -18.24 -5.52 4.58
C TYR A 157 -18.84 -5.30 5.98
N GLY A 158 -19.32 -6.35 6.65
CA GLY A 158 -19.93 -6.27 8.00
C GLY A 158 -21.34 -5.68 8.07
N GLU A 159 -21.65 -4.72 7.19
CA GLU A 159 -22.91 -3.98 7.15
C GLU A 159 -24.15 -4.87 7.04
N TRP A 160 -25.10 -4.65 7.95
CA TRP A 160 -26.42 -5.28 8.01
C TRP A 160 -27.53 -4.23 8.02
N ALA A 161 -28.81 -4.62 8.03
CA ALA A 161 -29.92 -3.66 7.95
C ALA A 161 -31.14 -4.03 8.79
N VAL A 162 -31.87 -3.00 9.26
CA VAL A 162 -33.11 -3.16 10.04
C VAL A 162 -34.23 -2.21 9.61
N ASP A 163 -35.48 -2.66 9.72
CA ASP A 163 -36.70 -1.86 9.51
C ASP A 163 -37.75 -2.16 10.61
N ASP A 164 -38.29 -1.13 11.27
CA ASP A 164 -39.44 -1.23 12.19
C ASP A 164 -40.80 -1.12 11.47
N GLY A 165 -40.79 -0.94 10.15
CA GLY A 165 -41.94 -0.69 9.29
C GLY A 165 -42.08 0.78 8.86
N SER A 166 -41.20 1.68 9.32
CA SER A 166 -41.12 3.07 8.88
C SER A 166 -40.15 3.29 7.69
N GLY A 167 -39.23 2.37 7.46
CA GLY A 167 -38.20 2.42 6.43
C GLY A 167 -36.87 1.82 6.93
N GLU A 168 -36.16 1.12 6.06
CA GLU A 168 -34.89 0.47 6.35
C GLU A 168 -33.77 1.47 6.71
N VAL A 169 -32.92 1.09 7.68
CA VAL A 169 -31.65 1.75 7.99
C VAL A 169 -30.54 0.71 8.08
N ALA A 170 -29.37 1.06 7.54
CA ALA A 170 -28.16 0.24 7.63
C ALA A 170 -27.50 0.38 9.01
N VAL A 171 -26.80 -0.68 9.40
CA VAL A 171 -26.09 -0.81 10.67
C VAL A 171 -24.69 -1.32 10.35
N ASP A 172 -23.70 -0.58 10.84
CA ASP A 172 -22.28 -0.93 10.75
C ASP A 172 -21.95 -1.99 11.83
N ASP A 173 -20.84 -2.72 11.74
CA ASP A 173 -20.41 -3.68 12.79
C ASP A 173 -19.13 -3.23 13.54
N VAL A 174 -18.40 -2.24 12.98
CA VAL A 174 -17.15 -1.64 13.49
C VAL A 174 -17.16 -1.18 14.98
N THR A 175 -18.32 -1.15 15.63
CA THR A 175 -18.47 -0.77 17.04
C THR A 175 -19.12 -1.80 17.98
N ALA A 176 -19.60 -2.95 17.48
CA ALA A 176 -20.14 -4.02 18.32
C ALA A 176 -19.78 -5.42 17.79
N GLY A 177 -19.10 -6.22 18.62
CA GLY A 177 -18.57 -7.52 18.23
C GLY A 177 -19.63 -8.56 17.85
N ASP A 178 -19.18 -9.60 17.15
CA ASP A 178 -19.96 -10.55 16.35
C ASP A 178 -21.21 -11.11 17.04
N ALA A 179 -21.15 -11.38 18.35
CA ALA A 179 -22.26 -11.89 19.15
C ALA A 179 -23.49 -10.95 19.23
N THR A 180 -23.38 -9.71 18.72
CA THR A 180 -24.46 -8.73 18.60
C THR A 180 -24.96 -8.51 17.18
N THR A 181 -24.39 -9.21 16.20
CA THR A 181 -24.63 -9.03 14.77
C THR A 181 -25.48 -10.19 14.23
N PRO A 182 -26.58 -9.95 13.49
CA PRO A 182 -27.54 -11.01 13.15
C PRO A 182 -27.13 -11.86 11.95
N ASN A 183 -27.09 -13.19 12.15
CA ASN A 183 -26.83 -14.19 11.10
C ASN A 183 -28.09 -14.60 10.29
N GLU A 184 -29.30 -14.12 10.64
CA GLU A 184 -30.56 -14.47 9.98
C GLU A 184 -31.44 -13.22 9.72
N THR A 185 -32.09 -13.14 8.55
CA THR A 185 -33.11 -12.11 8.26
C THR A 185 -34.47 -12.48 8.86
N GLY A 186 -35.28 -11.49 9.23
CA GLY A 186 -36.56 -11.70 9.92
C GLY A 186 -36.45 -11.85 11.44
N ARG A 187 -35.25 -11.73 12.02
CA ARG A 187 -35.04 -11.57 13.46
C ARG A 187 -35.49 -10.19 13.94
N VAL A 188 -35.81 -10.04 15.22
CA VAL A 188 -36.21 -8.75 15.81
C VAL A 188 -35.19 -8.30 16.83
N VAL A 189 -34.61 -7.12 16.62
CA VAL A 189 -33.67 -6.46 17.51
C VAL A 189 -34.46 -5.62 18.51
N ALA A 190 -34.44 -5.99 19.79
CA ALA A 190 -35.26 -5.35 20.81
C ALA A 190 -34.96 -3.83 20.95
N ASN A 191 -33.69 -3.45 20.90
CA ASN A 191 -33.21 -2.07 20.81
C ASN A 191 -31.82 -2.03 20.16
N LEU A 192 -31.48 -0.95 19.47
CA LEU A 192 -30.20 -0.74 18.82
C LEU A 192 -29.81 0.73 19.01
N THR A 193 -28.64 0.98 19.58
CA THR A 193 -28.23 2.32 20.07
C THR A 193 -26.80 2.64 19.63
N GLY A 194 -26.61 3.82 19.02
CA GLY A 194 -25.34 4.19 18.38
C GLY A 194 -25.40 5.59 17.76
N PRO A 195 -24.26 6.28 17.53
CA PRO A 195 -24.24 7.50 16.73
C PRO A 195 -24.61 7.21 15.28
N VAL A 196 -25.26 8.16 14.60
CA VAL A 196 -25.43 8.07 13.15
C VAL A 196 -24.13 8.49 12.47
N PHE A 197 -23.70 7.67 11.51
CA PHE A 197 -22.53 7.88 10.66
C PHE A 197 -22.98 8.05 9.21
N TYR A 198 -22.21 8.77 8.40
CA TYR A 198 -22.42 8.88 6.96
C TYR A 198 -21.14 8.49 6.21
N ASN A 199 -21.24 7.52 5.32
CA ASN A 199 -20.21 7.21 4.33
C ASN A 199 -20.84 6.58 3.09
N PHE A 200 -20.10 6.58 1.97
CA PHE A 200 -20.49 5.96 0.69
C PHE A 200 -21.91 6.29 0.14
N GLY A 201 -22.52 7.39 0.60
CA GLY A 201 -23.86 7.81 0.19
C GLY A 201 -25.01 7.42 1.14
N ALA A 202 -24.73 6.73 2.24
CA ALA A 202 -25.73 6.19 3.16
C ALA A 202 -25.52 6.63 4.62
N PHE A 203 -26.63 6.84 5.34
CA PHE A 203 -26.61 7.00 6.79
C PHE A 203 -26.73 5.63 7.47
N LYS A 204 -25.89 5.39 8.48
CA LYS A 204 -25.78 4.12 9.22
C LYS A 204 -25.84 4.37 10.71
N ILE A 205 -26.27 3.38 11.50
CA ILE A 205 -26.04 3.37 12.94
C ILE A 205 -24.72 2.64 13.22
N GLN A 206 -23.80 3.29 13.94
CA GLN A 206 -22.60 2.65 14.52
C GLN A 206 -22.96 2.07 15.89
N PRO A 207 -23.22 0.75 16.03
CA PRO A 207 -23.77 0.16 17.25
C PRO A 207 -22.81 0.28 18.45
N ARG A 208 -23.15 1.13 19.43
CA ARG A 208 -22.52 1.09 20.76
C ARG A 208 -23.18 0.07 21.70
N ALA A 209 -24.44 -0.27 21.46
CA ALA A 209 -25.16 -1.30 22.20
C ALA A 209 -26.31 -1.88 21.35
N VAL A 210 -26.38 -3.20 21.29
CA VAL A 210 -27.47 -3.96 20.67
C VAL A 210 -28.19 -4.77 21.75
N GLY A 211 -29.52 -4.72 21.74
CA GLY A 211 -30.37 -5.53 22.61
C GLY A 211 -30.64 -6.92 22.03
N PRO A 212 -31.33 -7.81 22.78
CA PRO A 212 -31.58 -9.18 22.36
C PRO A 212 -32.20 -9.32 20.97
N ILE A 213 -31.66 -10.25 20.19
CA ILE A 213 -32.07 -10.56 18.80
C ILE A 213 -32.92 -11.84 18.78
N THR A 214 -34.23 -11.68 18.97
CA THR A 214 -35.17 -12.81 19.00
C THR A 214 -35.60 -13.22 17.58
N ALA A 215 -36.27 -14.37 17.46
CA ALA A 215 -37.11 -14.61 16.28
C ALA A 215 -38.24 -13.58 16.23
N ALA A 216 -38.85 -13.38 15.06
CA ALA A 216 -40.12 -12.66 14.96
C ALA A 216 -41.20 -13.41 15.76
N ASP A 217 -41.93 -12.67 16.62
CA ASP A 217 -43.05 -13.20 17.41
C ASP A 217 -44.19 -13.62 16.47
N ASP A 218 -44.34 -14.94 16.26
CA ASP A 218 -45.38 -15.52 15.40
C ASP A 218 -46.77 -15.55 16.08
N GLY A 219 -46.84 -15.11 17.35
CA GLY A 219 -48.06 -15.08 18.15
C GLY A 219 -48.51 -16.45 18.66
N SER A 220 -47.64 -17.47 18.66
CA SER A 220 -47.96 -18.77 19.24
C SER A 220 -47.76 -18.77 20.77
N GLU A 221 -48.88 -18.82 21.52
CA GLU A 221 -48.87 -19.06 22.98
C GLU A 221 -48.38 -20.50 23.28
N GLY A 222 -47.06 -20.67 23.37
CA GLY A 222 -46.36 -21.97 23.48
C GLY A 222 -46.26 -22.58 24.89
N ASP A 223 -47.41 -22.89 25.51
CA ASP A 223 -47.61 -23.78 26.67
C ASP A 223 -46.48 -23.87 27.73
N ASP A 224 -46.59 -23.08 28.81
CA ASP A 224 -45.72 -23.05 30.00
C ASP A 224 -45.48 -24.44 30.65
N GLY A 225 -44.57 -25.22 30.08
CA GLY A 225 -44.18 -26.55 30.56
C GLY A 225 -43.49 -26.50 31.92
N ALA A 226 -44.27 -26.54 33.00
CA ALA A 226 -43.77 -26.44 34.37
C ALA A 226 -42.67 -27.48 34.66
N PRO A 227 -41.52 -27.07 35.25
CA PRO A 227 -40.35 -27.93 35.41
C PRO A 227 -40.63 -29.11 36.36
N GLY A 228 -40.19 -30.30 35.95
CA GLY A 228 -40.26 -31.51 36.78
C GLY A 228 -39.18 -31.55 37.85
N ASP A 229 -39.54 -31.91 39.09
CA ASP A 229 -38.60 -32.08 40.20
C ASP A 229 -37.57 -33.21 39.94
N GLY A 230 -36.29 -32.86 39.88
CA GLY A 230 -35.14 -33.77 39.87
C GLY A 230 -34.35 -33.74 38.55
N VAL A 231 -33.04 -33.49 38.52
CA VAL A 231 -32.02 -33.63 39.60
C VAL A 231 -31.26 -32.32 39.83
N SER A 232 -30.89 -32.02 41.07
CA SER A 232 -30.05 -30.88 41.42
C SER A 232 -28.56 -31.17 41.18
N GLY A 233 -28.08 -30.92 39.97
CA GLY A 233 -26.68 -30.55 39.72
C GLY A 233 -26.55 -29.02 39.80
N ASN A 234 -25.48 -28.51 40.42
CA ASN A 234 -25.10 -27.11 40.22
C ASN A 234 -24.42 -26.98 38.86
N ALA A 235 -24.58 -25.83 38.20
CA ALA A 235 -23.67 -25.44 37.13
C ALA A 235 -22.29 -25.08 37.71
N THR A 236 -21.24 -25.24 36.91
CA THR A 236 -19.85 -25.01 37.29
C THR A 236 -19.19 -24.07 36.30
N THR A 237 -18.45 -23.07 36.77
CA THR A 237 -17.66 -22.20 35.89
C THR A 237 -16.34 -22.88 35.54
N LEU A 238 -16.03 -23.03 34.26
CA LEU A 238 -14.73 -23.45 33.74
C LEU A 238 -13.99 -22.21 33.22
N THR A 239 -12.73 -22.01 33.62
CA THR A 239 -11.86 -21.01 33.00
C THR A 239 -10.95 -21.69 31.99
N VAL A 240 -10.90 -21.17 30.77
CA VAL A 240 -9.89 -21.48 29.76
C VAL A 240 -8.95 -20.27 29.68
N LEU A 241 -7.65 -20.52 29.73
CA LEU A 241 -6.62 -19.52 29.42
C LEU A 241 -5.88 -19.94 28.15
N SER A 242 -5.46 -18.99 27.32
CA SER A 242 -4.75 -19.29 26.06
C SER A 242 -3.55 -18.40 25.79
N TYR A 243 -2.60 -18.98 25.07
CA TYR A 243 -1.51 -18.28 24.39
C TYR A 243 -1.29 -18.97 23.04
N ASN A 244 -0.82 -18.24 22.05
CA ASN A 244 -0.36 -18.75 20.76
C ASN A 244 0.99 -18.10 20.43
N ASP A 245 1.64 -18.57 19.36
CA ASP A 245 2.68 -17.86 18.63
C ASP A 245 3.79 -17.26 19.51
N VAL A 246 4.27 -18.01 20.50
CA VAL A 246 5.34 -17.53 21.40
C VAL A 246 6.57 -17.07 20.61
N GLN A 247 6.91 -17.76 19.52
CA GLN A 247 7.91 -17.35 18.52
C GLN A 247 9.13 -16.62 19.14
N THR A 248 9.33 -15.33 18.79
CA THR A 248 10.49 -14.53 19.19
C THR A 248 10.53 -14.24 20.69
N ALA A 249 9.40 -14.31 21.40
CA ALA A 249 9.36 -14.17 22.85
C ALA A 249 10.10 -15.29 23.58
N ALA A 250 10.25 -16.48 22.97
CA ALA A 250 11.11 -17.53 23.49
C ALA A 250 12.59 -17.11 23.66
N SER A 251 13.02 -16.00 23.03
CA SER A 251 14.34 -15.39 23.24
C SER A 251 14.35 -14.21 24.22
N ASN A 252 13.18 -13.77 24.71
CA ASN A 252 13.00 -12.64 25.62
C ASN A 252 12.67 -13.13 27.05
N PRO A 253 13.60 -13.02 28.02
CA PRO A 253 13.39 -13.60 29.35
C PRO A 253 12.21 -13.02 30.11
N THR A 254 12.01 -11.71 30.02
CA THR A 254 10.94 -11.03 30.76
C THR A 254 9.58 -11.23 30.09
N ALA A 255 9.52 -11.46 28.78
CA ALA A 255 8.26 -11.84 28.10
C ALA A 255 7.78 -13.24 28.55
N MET A 256 8.60 -14.29 28.41
CA MET A 256 8.23 -15.63 28.90
C MET A 256 8.05 -15.67 30.42
N GLY A 257 8.87 -14.90 31.15
CA GLY A 257 8.71 -14.69 32.58
C GLY A 257 7.34 -14.12 32.94
N ARG A 258 6.86 -13.09 32.22
CA ARG A 258 5.53 -12.50 32.45
C ARG A 258 4.39 -13.38 31.97
N LEU A 259 4.48 -14.05 30.82
CA LEU A 259 3.42 -14.95 30.35
C LEU A 259 3.18 -16.09 31.35
N ALA A 260 4.25 -16.80 31.72
CA ALA A 260 4.18 -17.87 32.71
C ALA A 260 3.91 -17.35 34.14
N GLY A 261 4.05 -16.04 34.39
CA GLY A 261 3.67 -15.39 35.64
C GLY A 261 2.18 -15.03 35.68
N ALA A 262 1.66 -14.43 34.61
CA ALA A 262 0.25 -14.12 34.40
C ALA A 262 -0.61 -15.38 34.48
N VAL A 263 -0.23 -16.47 33.79
CA VAL A 263 -0.92 -17.77 33.88
C VAL A 263 -1.03 -18.26 35.33
N ASN A 264 0.06 -18.16 36.10
CA ASN A 264 0.07 -18.53 37.51
C ASN A 264 -0.76 -17.59 38.39
N GLU A 265 -0.83 -16.29 38.08
CA GLU A 265 -1.73 -15.35 38.76
C GLU A 265 -3.20 -15.63 38.46
N ARG A 266 -3.57 -15.88 37.20
CA ARG A 266 -4.95 -16.17 36.80
C ARG A 266 -5.42 -17.48 37.43
N ARG A 267 -4.62 -18.56 37.36
CA ARG A 267 -4.86 -19.83 38.08
C ARG A 267 -5.01 -19.67 39.60
N ALA A 268 -4.39 -18.65 40.20
CA ALA A 268 -4.48 -18.39 41.64
C ALA A 268 -5.59 -17.38 42.02
N ALA A 269 -6.16 -16.66 41.05
CA ALA A 269 -7.27 -15.73 41.24
C ALA A 269 -8.65 -16.42 41.21
N HIS A 270 -8.72 -17.59 40.59
CA HIS A 270 -9.94 -18.38 40.39
C HIS A 270 -10.06 -19.51 41.42
N GLU A 271 -11.25 -19.69 42.02
CA GLU A 271 -11.57 -20.87 42.88
C GLU A 271 -12.25 -22.00 42.07
N ASN A 272 -12.40 -21.81 40.76
CA ASN A 272 -13.11 -22.70 39.84
C ASN A 272 -12.13 -23.43 38.89
N PRO A 273 -12.50 -24.59 38.31
CA PRO A 273 -11.61 -25.37 37.47
C PRO A 273 -11.02 -24.54 36.33
N THR A 274 -9.70 -24.60 36.16
CA THR A 274 -8.95 -23.86 35.14
C THR A 274 -8.17 -24.82 34.25
N VAL A 275 -8.27 -24.63 32.94
CA VAL A 275 -7.51 -25.31 31.88
C VAL A 275 -6.72 -24.25 31.11
N VAL A 276 -5.54 -24.61 30.59
CA VAL A 276 -4.69 -23.73 29.79
C VAL A 276 -4.33 -24.45 28.50
N VAL A 277 -4.50 -23.79 27.37
CA VAL A 277 -4.35 -24.39 26.03
C VAL A 277 -3.44 -23.50 25.19
N GLY A 278 -2.43 -24.10 24.56
CA GLY A 278 -1.58 -23.40 23.60
C GLY A 278 -2.10 -23.57 22.17
N GLY A 279 -2.04 -22.49 21.38
CA GLY A 279 -2.50 -22.39 20.00
C GLY A 279 -1.42 -22.58 18.94
N GLY A 280 -0.31 -23.26 19.25
CA GLY A 280 0.79 -23.53 18.30
C GLY A 280 1.81 -22.41 18.14
N ASP A 281 2.88 -22.72 17.38
CA ASP A 281 4.08 -21.92 17.10
C ASP A 281 4.85 -21.47 18.34
N GLN A 282 5.21 -22.47 19.15
CA GLN A 282 5.94 -22.28 20.39
C GLN A 282 7.46 -22.51 20.25
N VAL A 283 7.92 -23.44 19.39
CA VAL A 283 9.34 -23.86 19.38
C VAL A 283 10.25 -23.11 18.39
N SER A 284 9.66 -22.30 17.50
CA SER A 284 10.34 -21.45 16.52
C SER A 284 9.39 -20.33 16.07
N PRO A 285 9.84 -19.25 15.41
CA PRO A 285 11.21 -18.78 15.27
C PRO A 285 11.71 -17.96 16.45
N SER A 286 12.96 -18.17 16.85
CA SER A 286 13.58 -17.50 18.01
C SER A 286 15.03 -17.13 17.74
N SER A 287 15.55 -16.03 18.33
CA SER A 287 16.98 -15.71 18.22
C SER A 287 17.90 -16.72 18.93
N LEU A 288 17.31 -17.65 19.68
CA LEU A 288 17.97 -18.81 20.25
C LEU A 288 17.92 -20.05 19.36
N SER A 289 17.08 -20.12 18.31
CA SER A 289 16.98 -21.28 17.42
C SER A 289 18.35 -21.77 16.91
N PRO A 290 19.31 -20.91 16.49
CA PRO A 290 20.67 -21.33 16.07
C PRO A 290 21.56 -21.94 17.18
N VAL A 291 21.21 -21.81 18.46
CA VAL A 291 22.06 -22.21 19.61
C VAL A 291 21.38 -23.15 20.60
N SER A 292 20.05 -23.23 20.62
CA SER A 292 19.26 -24.16 21.44
C SER A 292 18.34 -25.07 20.65
N ASN A 293 18.04 -24.73 19.39
CA ASN A 293 16.85 -25.23 18.69
C ASN A 293 15.60 -25.07 19.61
N TRP A 294 14.64 -25.98 19.48
CA TRP A 294 13.43 -26.08 20.31
C TRP A 294 13.66 -26.20 21.84
N THR A 295 14.89 -26.50 22.31
CA THR A 295 15.10 -26.91 23.73
C THR A 295 14.83 -25.82 24.77
N VAL A 296 14.94 -24.54 24.38
CA VAL A 296 14.65 -23.40 25.28
C VAL A 296 13.16 -23.04 25.31
N PRO A 297 12.46 -22.86 24.18
CA PRO A 297 11.02 -22.66 24.21
C PRO A 297 10.28 -23.76 24.98
N VAL A 298 10.57 -25.05 24.71
CA VAL A 298 9.97 -26.17 25.47
C VAL A 298 10.26 -26.09 26.97
N ALA A 299 11.49 -25.72 27.36
CA ALA A 299 11.83 -25.55 28.78
C ALA A 299 11.16 -24.32 29.43
N ALA A 300 10.69 -23.35 28.63
CA ALA A 300 9.93 -22.19 29.10
C ALA A 300 8.41 -22.46 29.12
N THR A 301 7.84 -23.15 28.12
CA THR A 301 6.42 -23.56 28.11
C THR A 301 6.12 -24.65 29.14
N ASN A 302 7.08 -25.52 29.47
CA ASN A 302 6.99 -26.40 30.64
C ASN A 302 6.79 -25.63 31.97
N ALA A 303 7.23 -24.36 32.05
CA ALA A 303 6.98 -23.49 33.20
C ALA A 303 5.61 -22.75 33.14
N ILE A 304 4.90 -22.85 32.01
CA ILE A 304 3.48 -22.48 31.85
C ILE A 304 2.56 -23.65 32.26
N ASP A 305 3.00 -24.91 32.11
CA ASP A 305 2.24 -26.12 32.48
C ASP A 305 0.85 -26.19 31.78
N PRO A 306 0.79 -26.11 30.44
CA PRO A 306 -0.47 -26.20 29.69
C PRO A 306 -1.07 -27.61 29.79
N ALA A 307 -2.38 -27.71 29.55
CA ALA A 307 -3.08 -28.99 29.46
C ALA A 307 -2.81 -29.71 28.13
N ALA A 308 -2.62 -28.93 27.06
CA ALA A 308 -2.18 -29.35 25.74
C ALA A 308 -1.72 -28.11 24.94
N ASP A 309 -0.97 -28.36 23.86
CA ASP A 309 -0.59 -27.39 22.83
C ASP A 309 -0.81 -28.06 21.46
N VAL A 310 -1.18 -27.31 20.42
CA VAL A 310 -1.23 -27.81 19.03
C VAL A 310 0.12 -27.59 18.35
N VAL A 311 0.48 -28.42 17.37
CA VAL A 311 1.68 -28.19 16.53
C VAL A 311 1.34 -27.20 15.42
N GLY A 312 2.00 -26.05 15.36
CA GLY A 312 1.88 -25.07 14.25
C GLY A 312 2.92 -25.25 13.12
N ASN A 313 2.95 -24.33 12.17
CA ASN A 313 3.89 -24.34 11.03
C ASN A 313 5.36 -24.23 11.44
N HIS A 314 5.70 -23.27 12.29
CA HIS A 314 7.08 -23.08 12.74
C HIS A 314 7.46 -24.07 13.85
N ASP A 315 6.51 -24.76 14.48
CA ASP A 315 6.85 -25.96 15.25
C ASP A 315 7.45 -27.08 14.36
N LEU A 316 7.18 -27.07 13.05
CA LEU A 316 7.79 -27.95 12.05
C LEU A 316 9.08 -27.39 11.41
N ASP A 317 9.59 -26.19 11.77
CA ASP A 317 10.85 -25.60 11.26
C ASP A 317 12.07 -26.55 11.35
N TYR A 318 12.03 -27.51 12.27
CA TYR A 318 13.10 -28.49 12.51
C TYR A 318 12.86 -29.86 11.83
N GLY A 319 11.78 -29.99 11.05
CA GLY A 319 11.31 -31.21 10.40
C GLY A 319 10.58 -32.19 11.32
N PHE A 320 9.78 -33.09 10.74
CA PHE A 320 9.03 -34.12 11.49
C PHE A 320 9.92 -35.00 12.38
N ASP A 321 11.18 -35.22 12.02
CA ASP A 321 12.19 -35.93 12.84
C ASP A 321 12.47 -35.24 14.19
N ALA A 322 12.17 -33.94 14.33
CA ALA A 322 12.30 -33.19 15.58
C ALA A 322 11.09 -33.35 16.52
N VAL A 323 9.88 -33.56 15.99
CA VAL A 323 8.64 -33.67 16.77
C VAL A 323 8.74 -34.71 17.90
N PRO A 324 9.19 -35.97 17.66
CA PRO A 324 9.34 -36.96 18.74
C PRO A 324 10.35 -36.58 19.84
N ASN A 325 11.21 -35.59 19.59
CA ASN A 325 12.23 -35.14 20.54
C ASN A 325 11.73 -33.96 21.40
N PHE A 326 11.00 -33.01 20.81
CA PHE A 326 10.46 -31.89 21.55
C PHE A 326 9.23 -32.30 22.38
N THR A 327 8.33 -33.13 21.84
CA THR A 327 7.17 -33.65 22.59
C THR A 327 7.61 -34.53 23.77
N ALA A 328 8.65 -35.35 23.60
CA ALA A 328 9.23 -36.16 24.68
C ALA A 328 10.04 -35.35 25.72
N ALA A 329 10.24 -34.05 25.49
CA ALA A 329 10.85 -33.11 26.44
C ALA A 329 9.82 -32.16 27.08
N SER A 330 8.59 -32.10 26.56
CA SER A 330 7.47 -31.41 27.18
C SER A 330 6.92 -32.19 28.39
N GLU A 331 6.38 -31.49 29.37
CA GLU A 331 5.65 -32.08 30.50
C GLU A 331 4.13 -32.18 30.22
N TYR A 332 3.72 -31.84 29.00
CA TYR A 332 2.35 -31.77 28.47
C TYR A 332 2.24 -32.46 27.10
N PRO A 333 1.05 -32.94 26.68
CA PRO A 333 0.83 -33.54 25.36
C PRO A 333 0.77 -32.47 24.26
N TRP A 334 1.29 -32.82 23.08
CA TRP A 334 1.12 -32.05 21.85
C TRP A 334 0.07 -32.70 20.96
N LEU A 335 -0.77 -31.89 20.31
CA LEU A 335 -1.91 -32.35 19.54
C LEU A 335 -1.75 -32.06 18.05
N LEU A 336 -2.13 -33.03 17.21
CA LEU A 336 -2.19 -32.87 15.75
C LEU A 336 -3.08 -33.98 15.15
N ALA A 337 -4.36 -33.67 14.91
CA ALA A 337 -5.37 -34.66 14.53
C ALA A 337 -5.54 -34.85 13.02
N ASN A 338 -5.22 -33.85 12.19
CA ASN A 338 -5.51 -33.90 10.75
C ASN A 338 -4.28 -34.15 9.86
N VAL A 339 -3.04 -34.10 10.38
CA VAL A 339 -1.84 -34.56 9.65
C VAL A 339 -1.68 -36.07 9.80
N ARG A 340 -1.72 -36.82 8.70
CA ARG A 340 -1.79 -38.29 8.64
C ARG A 340 -0.74 -38.89 7.71
N ALA A 341 -0.29 -40.11 7.99
CA ALA A 341 0.52 -40.90 7.05
C ALA A 341 -0.37 -41.84 6.20
N GLU A 342 0.16 -42.38 5.08
CA GLU A 342 -0.56 -43.31 4.16
C GLU A 342 -1.31 -44.48 4.85
N ASP A 343 -0.89 -44.92 6.05
CA ASP A 343 -1.52 -46.01 6.79
C ASP A 343 -2.58 -45.59 7.83
N GLY A 344 -2.87 -44.28 7.91
CA GLY A 344 -3.77 -43.65 8.87
C GLY A 344 -3.11 -43.30 10.21
N GLY A 345 -1.81 -43.52 10.38
CA GLY A 345 -1.06 -43.09 11.56
C GLY A 345 -0.97 -41.55 11.67
N GLY A 346 -0.95 -41.04 12.90
CA GLY A 346 -0.57 -39.65 13.18
C GLY A 346 0.95 -39.49 13.34
N VAL A 347 1.42 -38.24 13.38
CA VAL A 347 2.84 -37.88 13.56
C VAL A 347 3.39 -38.47 14.89
N PRO A 348 4.53 -39.18 14.88
CA PRO A 348 5.05 -39.82 16.08
C PRO A 348 5.39 -38.83 17.21
N GLY A 349 4.63 -38.88 18.29
CA GLY A 349 4.82 -38.04 19.47
C GLY A 349 3.69 -37.03 19.71
N THR A 350 2.72 -36.91 18.80
CA THR A 350 1.46 -36.18 19.03
C THR A 350 0.32 -37.14 19.41
N GLU A 351 -0.76 -36.58 19.96
CA GLU A 351 -2.06 -37.24 20.12
C GLU A 351 -3.10 -36.55 19.19
N ASN A 352 -4.18 -37.23 18.78
CA ASN A 352 -5.28 -36.55 18.07
C ASN A 352 -5.97 -35.54 18.99
N TYR A 353 -6.26 -36.00 20.20
CA TYR A 353 -6.90 -35.27 21.27
C TYR A 353 -6.38 -35.76 22.61
N THR A 354 -6.59 -34.95 23.66
CA THR A 354 -6.39 -35.37 25.05
C THR A 354 -7.60 -34.99 25.90
N ILE A 355 -7.75 -35.57 27.10
CA ILE A 355 -8.87 -35.27 28.00
C ILE A 355 -8.35 -34.96 29.40
N VAL A 356 -8.66 -33.76 29.90
CA VAL A 356 -8.31 -33.30 31.24
C VAL A 356 -9.53 -33.14 32.12
N GLU A 357 -9.49 -33.72 33.33
CA GLU A 357 -10.49 -33.47 34.38
C GLU A 357 -9.98 -32.37 35.33
N ARG A 358 -10.84 -31.41 35.67
CA ARG A 358 -10.60 -30.35 36.65
C ARG A 358 -11.86 -30.17 37.50
N ASP A 359 -11.75 -30.44 38.80
CA ASP A 359 -12.83 -30.36 39.81
C ASP A 359 -14.17 -31.00 39.42
N GLY A 360 -14.11 -32.05 38.58
CA GLY A 360 -15.27 -32.81 38.10
C GLY A 360 -15.84 -32.36 36.75
N VAL A 361 -15.27 -31.34 36.11
CA VAL A 361 -15.52 -30.99 34.70
C VAL A 361 -14.47 -31.71 33.85
N ARG A 362 -14.90 -32.41 32.79
CA ARG A 362 -14.04 -33.05 31.79
C ARG A 362 -13.98 -32.20 30.52
N VAL A 363 -12.77 -31.81 30.15
CA VAL A 363 -12.50 -31.03 28.94
C VAL A 363 -11.72 -31.91 27.97
N GLY A 364 -12.30 -32.18 26.80
CA GLY A 364 -11.58 -32.72 25.65
C GLY A 364 -10.90 -31.60 24.87
N ILE A 365 -9.68 -31.84 24.41
CA ILE A 365 -8.93 -30.88 23.60
C ILE A 365 -8.46 -31.59 22.33
N VAL A 366 -8.81 -31.09 21.15
CA VAL A 366 -8.38 -31.62 19.83
C VAL A 366 -7.39 -30.65 19.17
N GLY A 367 -6.36 -31.16 18.47
CA GLY A 367 -5.38 -30.34 17.74
C GLY A 367 -5.66 -30.30 16.25
N LEU A 368 -5.69 -29.13 15.61
CA LEU A 368 -5.99 -28.94 14.18
C LEU A 368 -5.03 -27.93 13.52
N VAL A 369 -4.77 -28.10 12.23
CA VAL A 369 -3.98 -27.17 11.38
C VAL A 369 -4.64 -26.98 10.02
N ASP A 370 -4.32 -25.90 9.30
CA ASP A 370 -4.83 -25.63 7.94
C ASP A 370 -4.01 -26.39 6.88
N ASP A 371 -4.38 -26.26 5.60
CA ASP A 371 -3.56 -26.76 4.48
C ASP A 371 -2.41 -25.80 4.14
N ALA A 372 -2.55 -24.50 4.46
CA ALA A 372 -1.50 -23.51 4.30
C ALA A 372 -0.26 -23.74 5.20
N ILE A 373 -0.31 -24.67 6.18
CA ILE A 373 0.85 -25.15 6.93
C ILE A 373 1.99 -25.63 6.02
N GLU A 374 1.68 -26.24 4.87
CA GLU A 374 2.69 -26.75 3.92
C GLU A 374 3.55 -25.62 3.32
N PRO A 375 3.00 -24.60 2.62
CA PRO A 375 3.78 -23.48 2.10
C PRO A 375 4.37 -22.56 3.19
N LYS A 376 3.89 -22.59 4.43
CA LYS A 376 4.44 -21.79 5.54
C LYS A 376 5.78 -22.34 6.09
N THR A 377 6.18 -23.56 5.75
CA THR A 377 7.41 -24.20 6.26
C THR A 377 8.38 -24.62 5.15
N ALA A 378 9.57 -25.11 5.53
CA ALA A 378 10.61 -25.61 4.61
C ALA A 378 10.69 -27.15 4.58
N VAL A 379 9.58 -27.83 4.93
CA VAL A 379 9.47 -29.29 5.04
C VAL A 379 8.62 -29.81 3.89
N ASP A 380 9.15 -30.78 3.16
CA ASP A 380 8.41 -31.54 2.16
C ASP A 380 7.57 -32.62 2.88
N PHE A 381 6.25 -32.44 2.92
CA PHE A 381 5.31 -33.36 3.57
C PHE A 381 5.22 -34.69 2.80
N ASP A 382 5.29 -34.65 1.46
CA ASP A 382 5.22 -35.80 0.56
C ASP A 382 6.48 -36.69 0.69
N GLU A 383 7.69 -36.12 0.77
CA GLU A 383 8.94 -36.87 1.07
C GLU A 383 8.95 -37.38 2.52
N ALA A 384 8.35 -36.65 3.47
CA ALA A 384 8.18 -37.13 4.85
C ALA A 384 7.12 -38.25 4.98
N GLY A 385 6.21 -38.37 4.02
CA GLY A 385 5.14 -39.38 3.96
C GLY A 385 3.89 -39.00 4.76
N TYR A 386 3.55 -37.71 4.83
CA TYR A 386 2.34 -37.19 5.46
C TYR A 386 1.45 -36.41 4.48
N GLU A 387 0.13 -36.44 4.71
CA GLU A 387 -0.89 -35.63 4.05
C GLU A 387 -1.65 -34.80 5.11
N VAL A 388 -2.07 -33.59 4.76
CA VAL A 388 -2.99 -32.78 5.57
C VAL A 388 -4.44 -33.09 5.17
N ALA A 389 -5.24 -33.57 6.12
CA ALA A 389 -6.68 -33.73 5.95
C ALA A 389 -7.44 -32.47 6.36
N ASP A 390 -8.66 -32.32 5.84
CA ASP A 390 -9.55 -31.18 6.12
C ASP A 390 -9.79 -31.00 7.65
N TYR A 391 -9.51 -29.81 8.17
CA TYR A 391 -9.64 -29.52 9.59
C TYR A 391 -11.09 -29.48 10.08
N SER A 392 -12.05 -29.17 9.20
CA SER A 392 -13.47 -29.09 9.51
C SER A 392 -14.07 -30.50 9.60
N GLU A 393 -13.80 -31.38 8.63
CA GLU A 393 -14.24 -32.78 8.66
C GLU A 393 -13.63 -33.52 9.86
N VAL A 394 -12.31 -33.42 10.06
CA VAL A 394 -11.61 -34.10 11.16
C VAL A 394 -11.96 -33.49 12.52
N GLY A 395 -12.08 -32.16 12.61
CA GLY A 395 -12.51 -31.46 13.81
C GLY A 395 -13.91 -31.86 14.25
N ALA A 396 -14.86 -31.92 13.32
CA ALA A 396 -16.22 -32.38 13.57
C ALA A 396 -16.30 -33.86 13.96
N GLU A 397 -15.52 -34.75 13.33
CA GLU A 397 -15.46 -36.17 13.71
C GLU A 397 -14.95 -36.33 15.15
N VAL A 398 -13.79 -35.73 15.49
CA VAL A 398 -13.16 -35.88 16.81
C VAL A 398 -13.97 -35.18 17.91
N ALA A 399 -14.57 -34.01 17.65
CA ALA A 399 -15.48 -33.37 18.59
C ALA A 399 -16.71 -34.25 18.88
N THR A 400 -17.22 -34.95 17.86
CA THR A 400 -18.32 -35.92 18.02
C THR A 400 -17.88 -37.14 18.84
N GLU A 401 -16.68 -37.69 18.63
CA GLU A 401 -16.11 -38.77 19.45
C GLU A 401 -16.00 -38.33 20.92
N LEU A 402 -15.41 -37.14 21.17
CA LEU A 402 -15.23 -36.57 22.50
C LEU A 402 -16.56 -36.40 23.26
N LYS A 403 -17.57 -35.79 22.64
CA LYS A 403 -18.90 -35.59 23.26
C LYS A 403 -19.66 -36.91 23.44
N THR A 404 -19.63 -37.85 22.47
CA THR A 404 -20.56 -38.99 22.43
C THR A 404 -19.98 -40.33 22.90
N GLU A 405 -18.73 -40.64 22.60
CA GLU A 405 -18.08 -41.88 23.03
C GLU A 405 -17.30 -41.66 24.33
N GLU A 406 -16.49 -40.61 24.41
CA GLU A 406 -15.70 -40.31 25.61
C GLU A 406 -16.48 -39.56 26.68
N ASN A 407 -17.62 -38.92 26.37
CA ASN A 407 -18.50 -38.22 27.31
C ASN A 407 -17.80 -37.06 28.05
N VAL A 408 -17.09 -36.18 27.34
CA VAL A 408 -16.59 -34.91 27.91
C VAL A 408 -17.72 -33.88 28.06
N ASP A 409 -17.58 -32.96 29.01
CA ASP A 409 -18.55 -31.87 29.19
C ASP A 409 -18.28 -30.75 28.17
N VAL A 410 -17.00 -30.40 27.97
CA VAL A 410 -16.53 -29.32 27.10
C VAL A 410 -15.52 -29.85 26.08
N VAL A 411 -15.61 -29.41 24.82
CA VAL A 411 -14.63 -29.63 23.77
C VAL A 411 -13.99 -28.28 23.40
N VAL A 412 -12.67 -28.27 23.40
CA VAL A 412 -11.84 -27.16 22.92
C VAL A 412 -11.08 -27.64 21.68
N ALA A 413 -11.15 -26.91 20.58
CA ALA A 413 -10.16 -27.02 19.52
C ALA A 413 -8.96 -26.13 19.88
N ALA A 414 -7.76 -26.71 19.89
CA ALA A 414 -6.51 -25.99 19.77
C ALA A 414 -6.15 -26.03 18.28
N ALA A 415 -6.30 -24.91 17.57
CA ALA A 415 -6.25 -24.90 16.13
C ALA A 415 -5.25 -23.85 15.62
N HIS A 416 -4.26 -24.24 14.84
CA HIS A 416 -3.34 -23.29 14.21
C HIS A 416 -3.83 -23.03 12.78
N ILE A 417 -4.89 -22.22 12.68
CA ILE A 417 -5.70 -22.02 11.44
C ILE A 417 -6.15 -20.56 11.22
N GLY A 418 -5.72 -19.60 12.05
CA GLY A 418 -6.25 -18.23 12.01
C GLY A 418 -7.69 -18.10 12.53
N VAL A 419 -8.21 -16.88 12.49
CA VAL A 419 -9.56 -16.51 12.93
C VAL A 419 -10.60 -16.77 11.83
N GLY A 420 -10.21 -16.66 10.56
CA GLY A 420 -11.09 -16.91 9.41
C GLY A 420 -11.66 -18.33 9.40
N ASP A 421 -10.77 -19.31 9.34
CA ASP A 421 -11.08 -20.74 9.29
C ASP A 421 -11.64 -21.26 10.62
N SER A 422 -11.26 -20.63 11.75
CA SER A 422 -11.96 -20.85 13.03
C SER A 422 -13.46 -20.52 12.94
N LYS A 423 -13.85 -19.49 12.18
CA LYS A 423 -15.27 -19.16 11.94
C LYS A 423 -15.93 -20.11 10.93
N GLU A 424 -15.19 -20.87 10.14
CA GLU A 424 -15.72 -21.96 9.30
C GLU A 424 -15.91 -23.24 10.13
N LEU A 425 -14.89 -23.67 10.89
CA LEU A 425 -14.96 -24.79 11.83
C LEU A 425 -16.13 -24.66 12.84
N ALA A 426 -16.36 -23.45 13.35
CA ALA A 426 -17.47 -23.16 14.26
C ALA A 426 -18.88 -23.32 13.63
N ARG A 427 -18.99 -23.35 12.30
CA ARG A 427 -20.27 -23.48 11.58
C ARG A 427 -20.56 -24.90 11.11
N GLU A 428 -19.52 -25.71 10.88
CA GLU A 428 -19.68 -27.11 10.48
C GLU A 428 -20.07 -28.01 11.67
N THR A 429 -19.84 -27.61 12.93
CA THR A 429 -20.19 -28.46 14.09
C THR A 429 -20.65 -27.76 15.37
N ASP A 430 -21.84 -28.12 15.85
CA ASP A 430 -22.36 -27.80 17.20
C ASP A 430 -21.55 -28.46 18.35
N ASN A 431 -20.58 -29.35 18.05
CA ASN A 431 -19.90 -30.18 19.06
C ASN A 431 -18.64 -29.55 19.67
N ILE A 432 -18.13 -28.44 19.12
CA ILE A 432 -17.00 -27.67 19.67
C ILE A 432 -17.55 -26.47 20.46
N ASP A 433 -17.15 -26.29 21.72
CA ASP A 433 -17.62 -25.17 22.55
C ASP A 433 -16.65 -23.98 22.53
N VAL A 434 -15.35 -24.22 22.25
CA VAL A 434 -14.29 -23.19 22.17
C VAL A 434 -13.30 -23.54 21.06
N ILE A 435 -12.81 -22.54 20.34
CA ILE A 435 -11.64 -22.61 19.46
C ILE A 435 -10.59 -21.63 20.00
N VAL A 436 -9.45 -22.17 20.42
CA VAL A 436 -8.25 -21.42 20.76
C VAL A 436 -7.37 -21.43 19.51
N THR A 437 -7.23 -20.28 18.86
CA THR A 437 -6.52 -20.17 17.58
C THR A 437 -5.15 -19.48 17.69
N GLY A 438 -4.41 -19.48 16.58
CA GLY A 438 -3.14 -18.82 16.32
C GLY A 438 -2.95 -18.64 14.81
N ASP A 439 -1.72 -18.45 14.34
CA ASP A 439 -1.31 -18.19 12.93
C ASP A 439 -1.55 -16.76 12.40
N ASP A 440 -2.73 -16.15 12.61
CA ASP A 440 -3.01 -14.79 12.13
C ASP A 440 -2.15 -13.71 12.84
N GLU A 441 -1.62 -14.00 14.03
CA GLU A 441 -0.87 -13.09 14.91
C GLU A 441 -1.71 -11.87 15.38
N VAL A 442 -3.01 -12.05 15.62
CA VAL A 442 -3.96 -10.96 15.94
C VAL A 442 -4.52 -11.00 17.37
N ALA A 443 -4.79 -9.81 17.92
CA ALA A 443 -5.48 -9.64 19.20
C ALA A 443 -7.00 -9.82 19.04
N TYR A 444 -7.48 -11.06 19.01
CA TYR A 444 -8.90 -11.38 18.87
C TYR A 444 -9.54 -11.75 20.22
N GLU A 445 -10.26 -10.79 20.83
CA GLU A 445 -10.97 -11.04 22.10
C GLU A 445 -12.02 -12.16 21.98
N PRO A 446 -12.29 -12.93 23.06
CA PRO A 446 -13.20 -14.08 23.01
C PRO A 446 -14.61 -13.69 22.54
N GLN A 447 -15.01 -14.25 21.38
CA GLN A 447 -16.28 -13.94 20.73
C GLN A 447 -17.02 -15.20 20.30
N VAL A 448 -18.35 -15.20 20.45
CA VAL A 448 -19.20 -16.32 20.03
C VAL A 448 -19.45 -16.27 18.53
N THR A 449 -19.10 -17.33 17.81
CA THR A 449 -19.50 -17.56 16.42
C THR A 449 -20.31 -18.85 16.36
N ASP A 450 -21.58 -18.72 15.97
CA ASP A 450 -22.57 -19.79 15.70
C ASP A 450 -22.75 -20.90 16.78
N GLY A 451 -22.07 -20.81 17.92
CA GLY A 451 -22.21 -21.68 19.10
C GLY A 451 -20.91 -21.78 19.90
N ALA A 452 -19.77 -21.82 19.20
CA ALA A 452 -18.43 -21.87 19.78
C ALA A 452 -17.89 -20.47 20.15
N VAL A 453 -16.95 -20.40 21.10
CA VAL A 453 -16.19 -19.17 21.40
C VAL A 453 -14.81 -19.22 20.74
N ILE A 454 -14.47 -18.24 19.90
CA ILE A 454 -13.16 -18.12 19.23
C ILE A 454 -12.32 -17.07 19.97
N MET A 455 -11.03 -17.33 20.21
CA MET A 455 -10.08 -16.35 20.77
C MET A 455 -8.62 -16.55 20.31
N GLU A 456 -7.89 -15.44 20.15
CA GLU A 456 -6.45 -15.39 19.83
C GLU A 456 -5.74 -14.27 20.61
N ALA A 457 -4.46 -14.46 20.97
CA ALA A 457 -3.71 -13.59 21.89
C ALA A 457 -2.54 -12.81 21.23
N GLU A 458 -2.61 -12.49 19.92
CA GLU A 458 -1.61 -11.76 19.10
C GLU A 458 -0.23 -12.43 18.95
N GLY A 459 0.07 -13.45 19.75
CA GLY A 459 1.39 -14.08 19.79
C GLY A 459 2.42 -13.28 20.59
N ARG A 460 3.69 -13.70 20.48
CA ARG A 460 4.90 -13.10 21.07
C ARG A 460 4.79 -12.75 22.56
N ALA A 461 3.95 -13.49 23.30
CA ALA A 461 3.59 -13.18 24.68
C ALA A 461 3.10 -11.72 24.88
N ALA A 462 2.42 -11.15 23.87
CA ALA A 462 1.79 -9.85 23.93
C ALA A 462 0.59 -9.86 24.89
N TYR A 463 -0.26 -10.89 24.77
CA TYR A 463 -1.42 -11.11 25.62
C TYR A 463 -1.47 -12.52 26.23
N LEU A 464 -2.40 -12.69 27.18
CA LEU A 464 -2.92 -13.96 27.68
C LEU A 464 -4.44 -13.92 27.52
N GLY A 465 -5.00 -14.86 26.78
CA GLY A 465 -6.46 -15.02 26.69
C GLY A 465 -7.04 -15.54 28.00
N GLU A 466 -8.19 -15.01 28.40
CA GLU A 466 -8.98 -15.50 29.54
C GLU A 466 -10.46 -15.57 29.17
N LEU A 467 -11.04 -16.77 29.30
CA LEU A 467 -12.43 -17.07 28.97
C LEU A 467 -13.08 -17.87 30.10
N ASN A 468 -14.22 -17.41 30.60
CA ASN A 468 -15.04 -18.08 31.61
C ASN A 468 -16.32 -18.64 30.97
N LEU A 469 -16.56 -19.93 31.18
CA LEU A 469 -17.68 -20.68 30.63
C LEU A 469 -18.56 -21.22 31.76
N THR A 470 -19.87 -21.07 31.67
CA THR A 470 -20.82 -21.80 32.52
C THR A 470 -21.12 -23.17 31.93
N VAL A 471 -20.70 -24.24 32.61
CA VAL A 471 -21.01 -25.63 32.27
C VAL A 471 -22.28 -26.05 33.04
N GLY A 472 -23.36 -26.32 32.31
CA GLY A 472 -24.67 -26.66 32.84
C GLY A 472 -24.85 -28.14 33.20
N PRO A 473 -25.80 -28.49 34.09
CA PRO A 473 -26.02 -29.85 34.59
C PRO A 473 -26.60 -30.85 33.55
N ASN A 474 -26.73 -30.41 32.30
CA ASN A 474 -27.20 -31.13 31.12
C ASN A 474 -26.15 -31.15 29.98
N GLY A 475 -24.92 -30.70 30.23
CA GLY A 475 -23.84 -30.63 29.23
C GLY A 475 -23.91 -29.41 28.29
N SER A 476 -24.76 -28.42 28.57
CA SER A 476 -24.74 -27.15 27.84
C SER A 476 -23.59 -26.27 28.32
N VAL A 477 -22.78 -25.77 27.39
CA VAL A 477 -21.73 -24.77 27.66
C VAL A 477 -22.23 -23.40 27.17
N ALA A 478 -21.86 -22.34 27.87
CA ALA A 478 -22.11 -20.95 27.45
C ALA A 478 -21.03 -20.02 28.01
N MET A 479 -20.66 -19.00 27.25
CA MET A 479 -19.78 -17.93 27.72
C MET A 479 -20.44 -17.10 28.83
N ASP A 480 -19.66 -16.74 29.87
CA ASP A 480 -20.07 -15.87 30.99
C ASP A 480 -19.31 -14.53 30.93
N ASP A 481 -18.00 -14.58 30.71
CA ASP A 481 -17.09 -13.42 30.57
C ASP A 481 -15.83 -13.83 29.80
N GLY A 482 -15.16 -12.91 29.12
CA GLY A 482 -13.91 -13.19 28.41
C GLY A 482 -13.22 -11.95 27.86
N ARG A 483 -11.89 -12.00 27.73
CA ARG A 483 -11.02 -10.85 27.43
C ARG A 483 -9.59 -11.26 27.06
N LEU A 484 -8.83 -10.32 26.49
CA LEU A 484 -7.36 -10.41 26.45
C LEU A 484 -6.72 -9.64 27.61
N LEU A 485 -5.68 -10.22 28.21
CA LEU A 485 -4.88 -9.62 29.27
C LEU A 485 -3.50 -9.26 28.74
N SER A 486 -3.14 -7.98 28.72
CA SER A 486 -1.81 -7.55 28.23
C SER A 486 -0.68 -8.04 29.16
N VAL A 487 0.35 -8.61 28.55
CA VAL A 487 1.53 -9.23 29.19
C VAL A 487 2.81 -8.48 28.79
N ALA A 488 2.92 -8.06 27.52
CA ALA A 488 3.97 -7.17 27.06
C ALA A 488 3.85 -5.76 27.67
N GLY A 489 4.98 -5.06 27.82
CA GLY A 489 5.03 -3.71 28.40
C GLY A 489 4.83 -3.66 29.92
N GLU A 490 3.74 -4.23 30.44
CA GLU A 490 3.24 -4.09 31.81
C GLU A 490 4.20 -4.47 32.95
N GLU A 491 4.73 -3.47 33.68
CA GLU A 491 5.48 -3.69 34.94
C GLU A 491 4.63 -4.28 36.07
N SER A 492 3.30 -4.29 35.92
CA SER A 492 2.37 -4.82 36.92
C SER A 492 2.29 -6.36 36.93
N VAL A 493 2.53 -7.00 35.78
CA VAL A 493 2.41 -8.46 35.60
C VAL A 493 3.54 -9.19 36.34
N PRO A 494 3.23 -10.20 37.18
CA PRO A 494 4.24 -10.94 37.92
C PRO A 494 5.15 -11.75 37.00
N VAL A 495 6.40 -11.99 37.43
CA VAL A 495 7.41 -12.74 36.68
C VAL A 495 7.63 -14.13 37.29
N ASN A 496 7.53 -15.16 36.47
CA ASN A 496 7.93 -16.53 36.79
C ASN A 496 9.44 -16.68 36.65
N GLU A 497 10.15 -16.74 37.79
CA GLU A 497 11.62 -16.87 37.87
C GLU A 497 12.16 -18.10 37.13
N THR A 498 11.36 -19.15 36.92
CA THR A 498 11.78 -20.35 36.17
C THR A 498 11.84 -20.07 34.68
N ALA A 499 10.76 -19.51 34.10
CA ALA A 499 10.70 -19.18 32.68
C ALA A 499 11.73 -18.10 32.31
N GLU A 500 11.80 -17.02 33.10
CA GLU A 500 12.83 -15.97 32.91
C GLU A 500 14.25 -16.55 33.09
N GLY A 501 14.45 -17.44 34.07
CA GLY A 501 15.75 -18.07 34.35
C GLY A 501 16.23 -19.00 33.24
N VAL A 502 15.33 -19.75 32.59
CA VAL A 502 15.63 -20.61 31.44
C VAL A 502 16.14 -19.78 30.27
N VAL A 503 15.37 -18.80 29.82
CA VAL A 503 15.72 -17.97 28.65
C VAL A 503 16.95 -17.09 28.94
N SER A 504 17.05 -16.51 30.15
CA SER A 504 18.24 -15.75 30.59
C SER A 504 19.52 -16.58 30.56
N SER A 505 19.43 -17.87 30.91
CA SER A 505 20.58 -18.78 30.91
C SER A 505 21.02 -19.13 29.49
N ALA A 506 20.07 -19.24 28.55
CA ALA A 506 20.32 -19.60 27.16
C ALA A 506 20.99 -18.48 26.33
N ARG A 507 20.49 -17.24 26.45
CA ARG A 507 21.07 -16.05 25.77
C ARG A 507 22.56 -15.88 26.09
N GLY A 508 22.94 -16.23 27.33
CA GLY A 508 24.33 -16.38 27.76
C GLY A 508 25.14 -15.09 27.61
N LYS A 509 26.36 -15.23 27.07
CA LYS A 509 27.21 -14.08 26.68
C LYS A 509 27.35 -13.89 25.17
N PHE A 510 26.98 -14.92 24.40
CA PHE A 510 27.23 -14.97 22.97
C PHE A 510 26.32 -14.02 22.21
N LEU A 511 25.00 -14.06 22.47
CA LEU A 511 24.08 -13.12 21.83
C LEU A 511 24.45 -11.65 22.12
N SER A 512 24.84 -11.34 23.35
CA SER A 512 25.30 -9.99 23.73
C SER A 512 26.73 -9.62 23.30
N GLU A 513 27.43 -10.46 22.53
CA GLU A 513 28.77 -10.14 22.03
C GLU A 513 28.70 -9.21 20.82
N VAL A 514 29.52 -8.14 20.85
CA VAL A 514 29.54 -7.11 19.81
C VAL A 514 30.39 -7.57 18.64
N ILE A 515 29.73 -8.15 17.64
CA ILE A 515 30.35 -8.59 16.37
C ILE A 515 30.86 -7.41 15.54
N GLY A 516 30.21 -6.25 15.61
CA GLY A 516 30.60 -5.11 14.77
C GLY A 516 29.92 -3.80 15.12
N ARG A 517 29.86 -2.90 14.14
CA ARG A 517 29.29 -1.55 14.28
C ARG A 517 28.61 -1.11 12.99
N THR A 518 27.55 -0.33 13.09
CA THR A 518 26.91 0.33 11.94
C THR A 518 26.98 1.86 12.06
N THR A 519 27.19 2.55 10.93
CA THR A 519 27.13 4.03 10.85
C THR A 519 25.82 4.56 10.28
N VAL A 520 24.79 3.71 10.24
CA VAL A 520 23.40 4.02 9.85
C VAL A 520 22.44 3.30 10.81
N PRO A 521 21.17 3.72 10.92
CA PRO A 521 20.12 2.82 11.37
C PRO A 521 20.02 1.65 10.40
N LEU A 522 19.87 0.44 10.93
CA LEU A 522 19.50 -0.77 10.19
C LEU A 522 18.05 -1.07 10.59
N ASN A 523 17.11 -0.82 9.68
CA ASN A 523 15.70 -1.07 9.93
C ASN A 523 15.34 -2.50 9.50
N SER A 524 14.70 -3.24 10.40
CA SER A 524 14.18 -4.59 10.16
C SER A 524 12.68 -4.71 10.47
N THR A 525 11.93 -3.61 10.44
CA THR A 525 10.46 -3.61 10.58
C THR A 525 9.76 -4.25 9.40
N PHE A 526 8.63 -4.92 9.68
CA PHE A 526 7.75 -5.46 8.66
C PHE A 526 7.26 -4.35 7.73
N ALA A 527 6.80 -3.24 8.32
CA ALA A 527 6.43 -1.96 7.69
C ALA A 527 7.58 -1.22 6.95
N ALA A 528 8.69 -1.90 6.65
CA ALA A 528 9.72 -1.46 5.71
C ALA A 528 10.18 -2.61 4.80
N ASN A 529 10.48 -3.79 5.36
CA ASN A 529 11.00 -4.94 4.59
C ASN A 529 10.01 -5.46 3.52
N TYR A 530 8.71 -5.34 3.76
CA TYR A 530 7.63 -5.76 2.85
C TYR A 530 7.27 -4.69 1.79
N HIS A 531 7.86 -3.49 1.85
CA HIS A 531 7.40 -2.35 1.04
C HIS A 531 8.50 -1.77 0.12
N ASP A 532 9.76 -1.67 0.57
CA ASP A 532 10.86 -1.04 -0.18
C ASP A 532 12.26 -1.61 0.19
N GLU A 533 13.31 -1.18 -0.53
CA GLU A 533 14.72 -1.49 -0.21
C GLU A 533 15.11 -1.03 1.20
N THR A 534 15.49 -1.97 2.08
CA THR A 534 15.98 -1.62 3.42
C THR A 534 17.50 -1.67 3.52
N ALA A 535 18.08 -0.75 4.31
CA ALA A 535 19.51 -0.75 4.60
C ALA A 535 19.97 -2.05 5.30
N TRP A 536 19.05 -2.79 5.92
CA TRP A 536 19.30 -4.10 6.49
C TRP A 536 19.23 -5.20 5.43
N GLY A 537 18.16 -5.29 4.62
CA GLY A 537 18.03 -6.28 3.55
C GLY A 537 19.19 -6.23 2.54
N ASN A 538 19.65 -5.02 2.22
CA ASN A 538 20.89 -4.78 1.48
C ASN A 538 22.13 -5.48 2.09
N LEU A 539 22.28 -5.39 3.41
CA LEU A 539 23.41 -5.95 4.16
C LEU A 539 23.31 -7.46 4.32
N VAL A 540 22.09 -7.98 4.49
CA VAL A 540 21.79 -9.41 4.55
C VAL A 540 22.18 -10.09 3.23
N THR A 541 21.74 -9.55 2.11
CA THR A 541 22.08 -10.07 0.78
C THR A 541 23.54 -9.85 0.38
N ASP A 542 24.17 -8.74 0.79
CA ASP A 542 25.62 -8.54 0.62
C ASP A 542 26.43 -9.62 1.35
N ALA A 543 25.98 -10.07 2.53
CA ALA A 543 26.61 -11.16 3.26
C ALA A 543 26.39 -12.53 2.60
N PHE A 544 25.16 -12.84 2.14
CA PHE A 544 24.87 -14.10 1.44
C PHE A 544 25.74 -14.25 0.18
N ARG A 545 25.88 -13.16 -0.57
CA ARG A 545 26.70 -13.08 -1.78
C ARG A 545 28.20 -13.17 -1.46
N ALA A 546 28.64 -12.59 -0.34
CA ALA A 546 30.03 -12.66 0.12
C ALA A 546 30.44 -14.03 0.67
N GLU A 547 29.51 -14.81 1.24
CA GLU A 547 29.77 -16.18 1.71
C GLU A 547 29.81 -17.18 0.56
N THR A 548 28.77 -17.17 -0.30
CA THR A 548 28.62 -18.15 -1.40
C THR A 548 29.47 -17.83 -2.62
N GLY A 549 29.84 -16.55 -2.83
CA GLY A 549 30.51 -16.10 -4.05
C GLY A 549 29.61 -16.08 -5.29
N ALA A 550 28.29 -16.06 -5.11
CA ALA A 550 27.30 -15.91 -6.17
C ALA A 550 27.39 -14.55 -6.89
N GLU A 551 26.79 -14.46 -8.08
CA GLU A 551 26.72 -13.19 -8.83
C GLU A 551 25.60 -12.30 -8.28
N VAL A 552 24.46 -12.91 -7.93
CA VAL A 552 23.29 -12.25 -7.34
C VAL A 552 22.91 -12.95 -6.03
N ALA A 553 22.37 -12.21 -5.07
CA ALA A 553 21.70 -12.77 -3.90
C ALA A 553 20.32 -12.12 -3.71
N VAL A 554 19.33 -12.91 -3.28
CA VAL A 554 17.95 -12.50 -3.05
C VAL A 554 17.45 -13.09 -1.73
N THR A 555 16.61 -12.38 -0.98
CA THR A 555 15.88 -12.93 0.16
C THR A 555 14.49 -12.31 0.29
N ASN A 556 13.50 -13.11 0.69
CA ASN A 556 12.13 -12.66 0.95
C ASN A 556 12.01 -11.87 2.27
N ALA A 557 11.08 -10.91 2.30
CA ALA A 557 10.81 -10.05 3.44
C ALA A 557 10.46 -10.83 4.72
N GLY A 558 9.61 -11.87 4.59
CA GLY A 558 9.24 -12.76 5.69
C GLY A 558 10.42 -13.51 6.33
N GLY A 559 11.54 -13.67 5.62
CA GLY A 559 12.78 -14.20 6.18
C GLY A 559 13.45 -13.29 7.23
N ILE A 560 12.95 -12.06 7.41
CA ILE A 560 13.49 -11.01 8.28
C ILE A 560 12.46 -10.64 9.38
N ARG A 561 12.55 -11.27 10.55
CA ARG A 561 11.52 -11.27 11.63
C ARG A 561 11.90 -10.43 12.86
N GLY A 562 12.52 -9.26 12.65
CA GLY A 562 13.00 -8.41 13.75
C GLY A 562 11.93 -7.55 14.40
N ASP A 563 11.23 -6.75 13.59
CA ASP A 563 10.38 -5.62 13.99
C ASP A 563 11.02 -4.56 14.91
N PHE A 564 12.29 -4.24 14.63
CA PHE A 564 12.98 -3.10 15.22
C PHE A 564 13.97 -2.42 14.26
N THR A 565 14.35 -1.18 14.60
CA THR A 565 15.50 -0.49 14.02
C THR A 565 16.65 -0.45 15.02
N PHE A 566 17.86 -0.85 14.61
CA PHE A 566 19.05 -0.87 15.46
C PHE A 566 20.20 -0.02 14.90
N GLY A 567 21.03 0.52 15.79
CA GLY A 567 22.08 1.50 15.44
C GLY A 567 21.56 2.92 15.13
N PRO A 568 22.42 3.86 14.71
CA PRO A 568 23.87 3.74 14.52
C PRO A 568 24.61 3.44 15.83
N GLY A 569 25.49 2.43 15.85
CA GLY A 569 26.05 1.95 17.11
C GLY A 569 26.90 0.70 16.99
N ASN A 570 26.86 -0.13 18.03
CA ASN A 570 27.29 -1.53 17.97
C ASN A 570 26.25 -2.36 17.20
N VAL A 571 26.66 -3.53 16.73
CA VAL A 571 25.79 -4.64 16.33
C VAL A 571 26.28 -5.88 17.07
N THR A 572 25.35 -6.71 17.54
CA THR A 572 25.58 -7.93 18.31
C THR A 572 24.98 -9.16 17.61
N TYR A 573 25.33 -10.36 18.07
CA TYR A 573 24.67 -11.58 17.59
C TYR A 573 23.15 -11.58 17.89
N ASP A 574 22.70 -10.94 18.97
CA ASP A 574 21.28 -10.81 19.33
C ASP A 574 20.52 -9.97 18.29
N ASP A 575 21.08 -8.85 17.84
CA ASP A 575 20.49 -8.00 16.78
C ASP A 575 20.32 -8.81 15.49
N VAL A 576 21.33 -9.60 15.11
CA VAL A 576 21.30 -10.40 13.87
C VAL A 576 20.34 -11.58 13.98
N TYR A 577 20.44 -12.42 15.01
CA TYR A 577 19.61 -13.63 15.11
C TYR A 577 18.17 -13.35 15.53
N THR A 578 17.86 -12.21 16.17
CA THR A 578 16.45 -11.81 16.35
C THR A 578 15.84 -11.33 15.04
N SER A 579 16.64 -10.68 14.18
CA SER A 579 16.17 -10.30 12.85
C SER A 579 16.20 -11.44 11.83
N LEU A 580 17.05 -12.46 12.02
CA LEU A 580 17.21 -13.63 11.15
C LEU A 580 17.18 -14.94 11.97
N PRO A 581 16.01 -15.33 12.52
CA PRO A 581 15.90 -16.40 13.51
C PRO A 581 15.80 -17.82 12.92
N PHE A 582 15.41 -17.97 11.66
CA PHE A 582 15.10 -19.29 11.07
C PHE A 582 16.33 -20.20 10.93
N GLY A 583 16.10 -21.52 10.90
CA GLY A 583 17.12 -22.53 10.57
C GLY A 583 17.62 -22.52 9.13
N ASN A 584 17.27 -21.48 8.35
CA ASN A 584 17.54 -21.38 6.93
C ASN A 584 19.04 -21.36 6.61
N THR A 585 19.43 -22.10 5.56
CA THR A 585 20.78 -22.16 4.99
C THR A 585 20.83 -21.44 3.64
N LEU A 586 21.98 -21.40 2.95
CA LEU A 586 22.11 -20.71 1.67
C LEU A 586 22.19 -21.70 0.49
N VAL A 587 21.30 -21.54 -0.48
CA VAL A 587 21.27 -22.36 -1.71
C VAL A 587 21.57 -21.47 -2.90
N THR A 588 22.47 -21.90 -3.77
CA THR A 588 22.77 -21.22 -5.03
C THR A 588 22.10 -21.97 -6.17
N LYS A 589 21.07 -21.39 -6.78
CA LYS A 589 20.40 -21.87 -8.00
C LYS A 589 21.09 -21.27 -9.24
N ARG A 590 20.75 -21.77 -10.44
CA ARG A 590 21.30 -21.29 -11.71
C ARG A 590 20.19 -20.85 -12.66
N LEU A 591 19.90 -19.56 -12.64
CA LEU A 591 18.86 -18.94 -13.46
C LEU A 591 19.44 -18.42 -14.77
N SER A 592 18.63 -18.37 -15.83
CA SER A 592 18.85 -17.50 -16.98
C SER A 592 18.52 -16.04 -16.62
N GLY A 593 18.61 -15.13 -17.60
CA GLY A 593 18.13 -13.77 -17.42
C GLY A 593 16.60 -13.65 -17.49
N ALA A 594 15.90 -14.62 -18.08
CA ALA A 594 14.43 -14.65 -18.04
C ALA A 594 13.96 -15.06 -16.63
N GLU A 595 14.39 -16.24 -16.16
CA GLU A 595 14.05 -16.78 -14.84
C GLU A 595 14.47 -15.83 -13.69
N LEU A 596 15.59 -15.09 -13.81
CA LEU A 596 15.94 -14.05 -12.83
C LEU A 596 15.01 -12.82 -12.87
N THR A 597 14.48 -12.45 -14.04
CA THR A 597 13.49 -11.35 -14.13
C THR A 597 12.15 -11.79 -13.55
N GLU A 598 11.77 -13.04 -13.80
CA GLU A 598 10.55 -13.67 -13.27
C GLU A 598 10.61 -13.76 -11.73
N LEU A 599 11.72 -14.24 -11.16
CA LEU A 599 11.96 -14.22 -9.69
C LEU A 599 11.89 -12.81 -9.08
N LEU A 600 12.40 -11.78 -9.77
CA LEU A 600 12.34 -10.40 -9.27
C LEU A 600 10.92 -9.80 -9.34
N ALA A 601 10.05 -10.36 -10.19
CA ALA A 601 8.67 -9.91 -10.38
C ALA A 601 7.65 -10.68 -9.54
N SER A 602 7.87 -11.97 -9.22
CA SER A 602 6.89 -12.83 -8.52
C SER A 602 6.55 -12.41 -7.08
N GLN A 603 7.25 -11.40 -6.56
CA GLN A 603 7.06 -10.80 -5.25
C GLN A 603 7.02 -9.26 -5.31
N VAL A 604 6.66 -8.70 -6.47
CA VAL A 604 6.15 -7.33 -6.57
C VAL A 604 4.62 -7.43 -6.55
N VAL A 605 4.00 -7.16 -5.42
CA VAL A 605 2.56 -7.41 -5.22
C VAL A 605 1.79 -6.13 -4.94
N THR A 606 0.54 -6.06 -5.39
CA THR A 606 -0.39 -5.02 -4.93
C THR A 606 -0.89 -5.41 -3.55
N LEU A 607 -0.54 -4.65 -2.50
CA LEU A 607 -1.22 -4.81 -1.22
C LEU A 607 -2.59 -4.12 -1.27
N GLU A 608 -3.62 -4.85 -0.88
CA GLU A 608 -4.97 -4.34 -0.62
C GLU A 608 -5.30 -4.53 0.86
N SER A 609 -5.87 -3.52 1.51
CA SER A 609 -6.40 -3.67 2.87
C SER A 609 -7.73 -4.43 2.88
N GLY A 610 -8.13 -4.97 4.04
CA GLY A 610 -9.50 -5.46 4.25
C GLY A 610 -10.59 -4.38 4.10
N SER A 611 -10.23 -3.10 4.02
CA SER A 611 -11.10 -1.96 3.71
C SER A 611 -11.08 -1.53 2.23
N GLY A 612 -10.38 -2.27 1.35
CA GLY A 612 -10.27 -1.96 -0.08
C GLY A 612 -9.31 -0.82 -0.43
N GLN A 613 -8.45 -0.41 0.52
CA GLN A 613 -7.38 0.56 0.27
C GLN A 613 -6.28 -0.14 -0.56
N GLN A 614 -6.06 0.31 -1.79
CA GLN A 614 -4.92 -0.13 -2.60
C GLN A 614 -3.68 0.68 -2.21
N TYR A 615 -2.66 0.03 -1.65
CA TYR A 615 -1.37 0.67 -1.33
C TYR A 615 -0.46 0.82 -2.57
N GLY A 616 -0.86 0.17 -3.67
CA GLY A 616 -0.08 0.06 -4.91
C GLY A 616 0.83 -1.16 -4.91
N GLN A 617 1.65 -1.29 -5.97
CA GLN A 617 2.61 -2.38 -6.11
C GLN A 617 3.88 -2.12 -5.28
N GLU A 618 4.35 -3.15 -4.57
CA GLU A 618 5.42 -3.09 -3.57
C GLU A 618 6.34 -4.32 -3.64
N ALA A 619 7.64 -4.14 -3.39
CA ALA A 619 8.64 -5.21 -3.56
C ALA A 619 8.96 -5.91 -2.22
N GLN A 620 8.63 -7.20 -2.14
CA GLN A 620 8.84 -8.03 -0.94
C GLN A 620 10.15 -8.84 -0.97
N LEU A 621 11.05 -8.52 -1.92
CA LEU A 621 12.38 -9.11 -2.02
C LEU A 621 13.45 -8.07 -1.74
N GLN A 622 14.46 -8.45 -0.97
CA GLN A 622 15.69 -7.69 -0.76
C GLN A 622 16.80 -8.34 -1.61
N VAL A 623 17.68 -7.56 -2.23
CA VAL A 623 18.61 -8.04 -3.27
C VAL A 623 20.05 -7.51 -3.13
N SER A 624 21.05 -8.24 -3.66
CA SER A 624 22.44 -7.79 -3.87
C SER A 624 23.00 -8.33 -5.18
N GLY A 625 23.95 -7.61 -5.79
CA GLY A 625 24.57 -7.96 -7.07
C GLY A 625 23.72 -7.65 -8.30
N VAL A 626 22.43 -7.36 -8.10
CA VAL A 626 21.48 -6.90 -9.13
C VAL A 626 20.90 -5.53 -8.76
N THR A 627 20.57 -4.73 -9.76
CA THR A 627 19.71 -3.54 -9.64
C THR A 627 18.62 -3.58 -10.72
N TYR A 628 17.42 -3.09 -10.43
CA TYR A 628 16.29 -3.08 -11.38
C TYR A 628 15.32 -1.91 -11.12
N ASP A 629 14.42 -1.69 -12.07
CA ASP A 629 13.25 -0.81 -11.95
C ASP A 629 11.98 -1.66 -11.90
N MET A 630 11.00 -1.27 -11.06
CA MET A 630 9.64 -1.81 -11.09
C MET A 630 8.65 -0.70 -11.43
N VAL A 631 7.76 -0.95 -12.39
CA VAL A 631 6.79 0.04 -12.88
C VAL A 631 5.41 -0.23 -12.30
N ALA A 632 4.93 0.67 -11.43
CA ALA A 632 3.81 0.39 -10.54
C ALA A 632 2.40 0.77 -11.07
N HIS A 633 2.31 1.53 -12.17
CA HIS A 633 1.06 2.19 -12.58
C HIS A 633 0.74 2.16 -14.09
N GLU A 634 1.52 1.47 -14.94
CA GLU A 634 1.32 1.46 -16.41
C GLU A 634 0.26 0.45 -16.91
N GLY A 635 -0.78 0.20 -16.10
CA GLY A 635 -2.02 -0.46 -16.53
C GLY A 635 -1.96 -1.97 -16.78
N ALA A 636 -0.93 -2.66 -16.28
CA ALA A 636 -0.71 -4.10 -16.42
C ALA A 636 -0.12 -4.71 -15.13
N ASP A 637 0.13 -6.01 -15.17
CA ASP A 637 0.90 -6.75 -14.15
C ASP A 637 2.28 -6.09 -13.89
N PRO A 638 2.87 -6.23 -12.68
CA PRO A 638 4.09 -5.52 -12.30
C PRO A 638 5.25 -5.74 -13.28
N VAL A 639 5.71 -4.65 -13.93
CA VAL A 639 6.79 -4.73 -14.92
C VAL A 639 8.14 -4.49 -14.25
N VAL A 640 8.91 -5.56 -14.04
CA VAL A 640 10.35 -5.49 -13.74
C VAL A 640 11.13 -5.26 -15.03
N ARG A 641 11.98 -4.24 -15.04
CA ARG A 641 12.78 -3.83 -16.21
C ARG A 641 14.10 -3.19 -15.80
N ASP A 642 14.88 -2.76 -16.81
CA ASP A 642 16.19 -2.11 -16.64
C ASP A 642 17.08 -2.80 -15.60
N VAL A 643 17.17 -4.14 -15.74
CA VAL A 643 17.89 -5.02 -14.83
C VAL A 643 19.38 -5.07 -15.20
N TYR A 644 20.26 -4.86 -14.20
CA TYR A 644 21.72 -4.90 -14.35
C TYR A 644 22.32 -5.85 -13.30
N VAL A 645 23.25 -6.73 -13.71
CA VAL A 645 23.98 -7.63 -12.80
C VAL A 645 25.45 -7.22 -12.78
N ASP A 646 25.96 -6.89 -11.59
CA ASP A 646 27.28 -6.28 -11.35
C ASP A 646 27.60 -5.06 -12.26
N GLY A 647 26.54 -4.36 -12.72
CA GLY A 647 26.61 -3.18 -13.58
C GLY A 647 26.59 -3.46 -15.09
N GLU A 648 26.48 -4.71 -15.52
CA GLU A 648 26.27 -5.11 -16.92
C GLU A 648 24.77 -5.34 -17.19
N PRO A 649 24.21 -4.91 -18.35
CA PRO A 649 22.82 -5.16 -18.69
C PRO A 649 22.48 -6.66 -18.69
N LEU A 650 21.36 -7.02 -18.06
CA LEU A 650 20.89 -8.40 -17.99
C LEU A 650 20.66 -8.97 -19.40
N ARG A 651 21.19 -10.16 -19.65
CA ARG A 651 21.04 -10.86 -20.94
C ARG A 651 20.00 -11.96 -20.72
N PRO A 652 18.84 -11.97 -21.41
CA PRO A 652 17.80 -12.97 -21.17
C PRO A 652 18.30 -14.42 -21.33
N ASN A 653 19.10 -14.67 -22.37
CA ASN A 653 19.79 -15.95 -22.59
C ASN A 653 21.19 -16.01 -21.94
N GLY A 654 21.43 -15.18 -20.93
CA GLY A 654 22.57 -15.28 -20.02
C GLY A 654 22.35 -16.43 -19.03
N THR A 655 23.27 -16.59 -18.09
CA THR A 655 23.16 -17.60 -17.03
C THR A 655 23.93 -17.12 -15.82
N TYR A 656 23.25 -17.06 -14.68
CA TYR A 656 23.71 -16.38 -13.47
C TYR A 656 23.61 -17.34 -12.28
N ASN A 657 24.59 -17.30 -11.38
CA ASN A 657 24.53 -18.03 -10.12
C ASN A 657 23.84 -17.10 -9.10
N VAL A 658 22.63 -17.49 -8.69
CA VAL A 658 21.75 -16.68 -7.83
C VAL A 658 21.61 -17.41 -6.50
N THR A 659 21.96 -16.75 -5.39
CA THR A 659 21.82 -17.36 -4.06
C THR A 659 20.60 -16.84 -3.32
N VAL A 660 19.85 -17.78 -2.75
CA VAL A 660 18.65 -17.56 -1.94
C VAL A 660 18.80 -18.28 -0.60
N ASN A 661 17.89 -18.01 0.33
CA ASN A 661 17.74 -18.84 1.53
C ASN A 661 17.08 -20.20 1.18
N SER A 662 17.22 -21.21 2.03
CA SER A 662 16.74 -22.57 1.73
C SER A 662 15.22 -22.70 1.56
N TYR A 663 14.42 -21.90 2.27
CA TYR A 663 12.97 -21.84 2.09
C TYR A 663 12.60 -21.38 0.66
N MET A 664 13.15 -20.25 0.21
CA MET A 664 12.97 -19.78 -1.17
C MET A 664 13.46 -20.78 -2.23
N ALA A 665 14.44 -21.63 -1.90
CA ALA A 665 14.98 -22.62 -2.83
C ALA A 665 14.01 -23.78 -3.16
N GLY A 666 12.89 -23.87 -2.42
CA GLY A 666 11.78 -24.81 -2.63
C GLY A 666 10.51 -24.18 -3.20
N TRP A 667 10.45 -22.86 -3.43
CA TRP A 667 9.32 -22.22 -4.14
C TRP A 667 9.18 -22.79 -5.55
N ASP A 668 7.96 -22.94 -6.07
CA ASP A 668 7.68 -23.50 -7.41
C ASP A 668 8.55 -22.87 -8.53
N ASP A 669 8.62 -21.54 -8.57
CA ASP A 669 9.43 -20.74 -9.51
C ASP A 669 10.94 -21.04 -9.45
N LEU A 670 11.42 -21.76 -8.41
CA LEU A 670 12.82 -22.09 -8.17
C LEU A 670 13.08 -23.57 -7.90
N ALA A 671 12.07 -24.41 -7.64
CA ALA A 671 12.25 -25.77 -7.13
C ALA A 671 13.01 -26.65 -8.13
N ASP A 672 12.55 -26.69 -9.38
CA ASP A 672 13.14 -27.43 -10.50
C ASP A 672 14.50 -26.87 -10.99
N ASP A 673 14.89 -25.67 -10.55
CA ASP A 673 16.06 -24.97 -11.08
C ASP A 673 17.40 -25.61 -10.67
N PRO A 674 18.43 -25.65 -11.54
CA PRO A 674 19.66 -26.40 -11.28
C PRO A 674 20.51 -25.84 -10.13
N THR A 675 20.37 -26.43 -8.94
CA THR A 675 21.21 -26.17 -7.77
C THR A 675 22.70 -26.34 -8.10
N VAL A 676 23.47 -25.28 -7.85
CA VAL A 676 24.93 -25.19 -8.05
C VAL A 676 25.67 -25.66 -6.81
N SER A 677 25.19 -25.24 -5.65
CA SER A 677 25.79 -25.45 -4.34
C SER A 677 24.76 -25.20 -3.25
N THR A 678 24.89 -25.93 -2.15
CA THR A 678 24.22 -25.65 -0.89
C THR A 678 25.32 -25.41 0.14
N ASP A 679 25.33 -24.22 0.75
CA ASP A 679 26.17 -23.94 1.90
C ASP A 679 25.34 -24.09 3.17
N LEU A 680 25.77 -24.99 4.05
CA LEU A 680 25.05 -25.34 5.29
C LEU A 680 25.28 -24.32 6.42
N THR A 681 25.93 -23.19 6.13
CA THR A 681 25.99 -22.04 7.03
C THR A 681 24.61 -21.42 7.15
N LEU A 682 24.14 -21.22 8.38
CA LEU A 682 22.86 -20.56 8.63
C LEU A 682 22.90 -19.12 8.10
N TYR A 683 21.80 -18.68 7.48
CA TYR A 683 21.70 -17.40 6.79
C TYR A 683 22.03 -16.20 7.71
N GLY A 684 21.54 -16.20 8.95
CA GLY A 684 21.92 -15.23 10.00
C GLY A 684 23.38 -15.34 10.45
N THR A 685 23.99 -16.53 10.44
CA THR A 685 25.42 -16.70 10.76
C THR A 685 26.31 -16.12 9.66
N ALA A 686 25.96 -16.31 8.38
CA ALA A 686 26.67 -15.67 7.27
C ALA A 686 26.66 -14.13 7.39
N VAL A 687 25.53 -13.55 7.82
CA VAL A 687 25.40 -12.11 8.11
C VAL A 687 26.24 -11.69 9.32
N ALA A 688 26.20 -12.44 10.42
CA ALA A 688 26.97 -12.11 11.61
C ALA A 688 28.48 -12.18 11.36
N ASP A 689 28.96 -13.24 10.71
CA ASP A 689 30.36 -13.42 10.32
C ASP A 689 30.76 -12.36 9.29
N TYR A 690 29.89 -11.95 8.36
CA TYR A 690 30.17 -10.83 7.46
C TYR A 690 30.39 -9.52 8.25
N ILE A 691 29.51 -9.22 9.20
CA ILE A 691 29.63 -8.03 10.05
C ILE A 691 30.90 -8.06 10.90
N GLU A 692 31.30 -9.22 11.45
CA GLU A 692 32.59 -9.37 12.16
C GLU A 692 33.79 -9.15 11.21
N ARG A 693 33.76 -9.74 10.02
CA ARG A 693 34.82 -9.62 9.00
C ARG A 693 34.98 -8.18 8.49
N GLN A 694 33.91 -7.39 8.41
CA GLN A 694 33.97 -5.95 8.08
C GLN A 694 34.33 -5.07 9.29
N GLY A 695 33.86 -5.42 10.49
CA GLY A 695 34.01 -4.68 11.75
C GLY A 695 33.28 -3.32 11.82
N THR A 696 33.00 -2.67 10.69
CA THR A 696 32.09 -1.52 10.59
C THR A 696 31.39 -1.49 9.22
N VAL A 697 30.06 -1.53 9.24
CA VAL A 697 29.20 -1.53 8.04
C VAL A 697 28.50 -0.18 7.84
N SER A 698 28.17 0.14 6.59
CA SER A 698 27.49 1.39 6.21
C SER A 698 26.67 1.26 4.90
N PRO A 699 25.74 0.29 4.79
CA PRO A 699 24.82 0.24 3.65
C PRO A 699 24.04 1.55 3.52
N ARG A 700 24.11 2.20 2.36
CA ARG A 700 23.50 3.52 2.09
C ARG A 700 23.20 3.67 0.60
N GLY A 701 21.95 4.02 0.28
CA GLY A 701 21.54 4.49 -1.06
C GLY A 701 22.07 3.61 -2.18
N ALA A 702 21.81 2.31 -2.09
CA ALA A 702 22.26 1.36 -3.10
C ALA A 702 21.35 1.39 -4.34
N ASN A 703 20.08 1.82 -4.17
CA ASN A 703 19.10 2.01 -5.24
C ASN A 703 18.99 0.76 -6.14
N ARG A 704 19.01 -0.42 -5.51
CA ARG A 704 18.91 -1.73 -6.14
C ARG A 704 17.48 -2.00 -6.58
N ILE A 705 16.51 -1.50 -5.83
CA ILE A 705 15.08 -1.56 -6.16
C ILE A 705 14.64 -0.11 -6.40
N ARG A 706 14.02 0.14 -7.55
CA ARG A 706 13.58 1.49 -7.94
C ARG A 706 12.13 1.43 -8.40
N ARG A 707 11.21 1.84 -7.53
CA ARG A 707 9.83 2.15 -7.93
C ARG A 707 9.87 3.30 -8.93
N VAL A 708 9.41 3.04 -10.14
CA VAL A 708 9.11 4.04 -11.16
C VAL A 708 7.60 4.13 -11.26
N ASP A 709 7.05 5.31 -11.02
CA ASP A 709 5.60 5.50 -11.14
C ASP A 709 5.20 5.77 -12.59
N ARG A 710 6.12 6.31 -13.41
CA ARG A 710 5.87 6.66 -14.82
C ARG A 710 7.16 6.85 -15.62
N GLU A 711 7.23 6.29 -16.81
CA GLU A 711 8.25 6.68 -17.80
C GLU A 711 7.90 8.03 -18.47
N VAL A 712 8.90 8.86 -18.74
CA VAL A 712 8.74 10.16 -19.41
C VAL A 712 9.76 10.39 -20.53
N GLY A 713 9.29 10.98 -21.64
CA GLY A 713 10.07 11.19 -22.85
C GLY A 713 11.23 12.17 -22.69
N THR A 714 12.44 11.67 -22.91
CA THR A 714 13.73 12.36 -22.75
C THR A 714 14.33 12.84 -24.09
N GLU A 715 13.52 13.51 -24.92
CA GLU A 715 13.85 13.76 -26.33
C GLU A 715 15.12 14.59 -26.62
N TRP A 716 15.63 15.41 -25.68
CA TRP A 716 16.67 16.41 -26.00
C TRP A 716 17.77 16.57 -24.95
N VAL A 717 19.00 16.18 -25.31
CA VAL A 717 20.23 16.73 -24.73
C VAL A 717 20.73 17.85 -25.64
N PHE A 718 20.67 19.12 -25.21
CA PHE A 718 21.01 20.23 -26.11
C PHE A 718 22.54 20.36 -26.25
N GLY A 719 23.02 20.47 -27.49
CA GLY A 719 24.45 20.60 -27.81
C GLY A 719 25.17 21.64 -26.94
N ALA A 720 26.06 21.15 -26.09
CA ALA A 720 26.38 21.73 -24.79
C ALA A 720 27.12 23.09 -24.85
N ASN A 721 26.37 24.16 -24.60
CA ASN A 721 26.85 25.54 -24.63
C ASN A 721 27.38 26.00 -23.26
N ASN A 722 28.44 26.80 -23.30
CA ASN A 722 28.91 27.67 -22.20
C ASN A 722 29.24 27.01 -20.84
N GLY A 723 29.40 25.68 -20.80
CA GLY A 723 29.89 24.93 -19.64
C GLY A 723 28.96 23.82 -19.15
N SER A 724 27.68 23.83 -19.53
CA SER A 724 26.70 22.84 -19.07
C SER A 724 26.10 21.99 -20.20
N VAL A 725 25.61 20.81 -19.83
CA VAL A 725 24.80 19.89 -20.63
C VAL A 725 23.36 19.99 -20.12
N PRO A 726 22.49 20.78 -20.75
CA PRO A 726 21.06 20.78 -20.44
C PRO A 726 20.35 19.57 -21.06
N VAL A 727 19.32 19.09 -20.37
CA VAL A 727 18.46 17.95 -20.74
C VAL A 727 17.00 18.35 -20.56
N HIS A 728 16.12 17.90 -21.45
CA HIS A 728 14.69 18.16 -21.40
C HIS A 728 13.88 16.91 -21.02
N TYR A 729 12.85 17.12 -20.21
CA TYR A 729 11.74 16.21 -19.99
C TYR A 729 10.43 16.91 -20.34
N GLU A 730 9.51 16.16 -20.93
CA GLU A 730 8.07 16.45 -20.90
C GLU A 730 7.49 15.71 -19.68
N VAL A 731 6.83 16.41 -18.75
CA VAL A 731 6.22 15.82 -17.56
C VAL A 731 4.70 16.04 -17.57
N PRO A 732 3.89 15.10 -17.04
CA PRO A 732 2.43 15.24 -17.04
C PRO A 732 1.92 16.51 -16.36
N ASP A 733 0.76 17.02 -16.80
CA ASP A 733 0.02 18.12 -16.15
C ASP A 733 -0.27 17.88 -14.66
N SER A 734 -0.26 16.62 -14.22
CA SER A 734 -0.46 16.24 -12.81
C SER A 734 0.79 16.48 -11.93
N VAL A 735 1.97 16.74 -12.51
CA VAL A 735 3.22 16.98 -11.77
C VAL A 735 3.21 18.38 -11.13
N LEU A 736 2.77 18.45 -9.88
CA LEU A 736 2.66 19.69 -9.11
C LEU A 736 4.02 20.32 -8.77
N SER A 737 5.05 19.50 -8.54
CA SER A 737 6.40 19.96 -8.22
C SER A 737 7.45 18.85 -8.37
N VAL A 738 8.71 19.24 -8.58
CA VAL A 738 9.86 18.34 -8.69
C VAL A 738 10.87 18.67 -7.58
N GLU A 739 11.37 17.65 -6.89
CA GLU A 739 12.35 17.79 -5.82
C GLU A 739 13.74 18.01 -6.41
N ASN A 740 14.13 19.27 -6.62
CA ASN A 740 15.39 19.67 -7.28
C ASN A 740 16.66 18.93 -6.78
N THR A 741 16.71 18.51 -5.52
CA THR A 741 17.82 17.79 -4.89
C THR A 741 17.93 16.31 -5.27
N SER A 742 16.84 15.71 -5.77
CA SER A 742 16.78 14.32 -6.23
C SER A 742 17.26 14.11 -7.67
N VAL A 743 17.29 15.18 -8.47
CA VAL A 743 17.42 15.12 -9.92
C VAL A 743 18.86 14.80 -10.32
N ARG A 744 19.03 13.63 -10.94
CA ARG A 744 20.35 13.05 -11.21
C ARG A 744 20.29 12.09 -12.39
N VAL A 745 21.36 12.02 -13.19
CA VAL A 745 21.56 10.90 -14.11
C VAL A 745 22.20 9.77 -13.33
N GLU A 746 21.66 8.56 -13.43
CA GLU A 746 22.34 7.33 -13.02
C GLU A 746 22.81 6.57 -14.26
N ASN A 747 23.90 5.82 -14.11
CA ASN A 747 24.45 4.99 -15.17
C ASN A 747 24.18 3.49 -14.90
N ALA A 748 24.57 2.62 -15.84
CA ALA A 748 24.40 1.17 -15.71
C ALA A 748 25.06 0.56 -14.45
N THR A 749 26.01 1.25 -13.81
CA THR A 749 26.69 0.80 -12.59
C THR A 749 26.12 1.40 -11.30
N GLY A 750 24.94 2.04 -11.34
CA GLY A 750 24.32 2.71 -10.19
C GLY A 750 25.10 3.93 -9.66
N ALA A 751 26.11 4.42 -10.39
CA ALA A 751 26.75 5.68 -10.06
C ALA A 751 25.84 6.84 -10.50
N ALA A 752 25.82 7.93 -9.73
CA ALA A 752 24.92 9.06 -9.96
C ALA A 752 25.66 10.41 -10.15
N LEU A 753 25.15 11.25 -11.05
CA LEU A 753 25.57 12.63 -11.26
C LEU A 753 24.38 13.58 -11.05
N ALA A 754 24.44 14.41 -10.01
CA ALA A 754 23.38 15.36 -9.67
C ALA A 754 23.34 16.59 -10.61
N ALA A 755 22.14 17.18 -10.77
CA ALA A 755 21.95 18.36 -11.60
C ALA A 755 22.53 19.64 -10.97
N GLU A 756 23.17 20.47 -11.80
CA GLU A 756 23.59 21.85 -11.46
C GLU A 756 22.39 22.81 -11.42
N ARG A 757 21.33 22.49 -12.18
CA ARG A 757 20.10 23.27 -12.27
C ARG A 757 18.90 22.40 -12.63
N VAL A 758 17.75 22.73 -12.03
CA VAL A 758 16.45 22.11 -12.29
C VAL A 758 15.42 23.23 -12.39
N ARG A 759 14.51 23.14 -13.36
CA ARG A 759 13.43 24.11 -13.56
C ARG A 759 12.24 23.46 -14.27
N LEU A 760 11.16 23.27 -13.53
CA LEU A 760 9.81 23.05 -14.08
C LEU A 760 9.23 24.37 -14.62
N THR A 761 8.47 24.36 -15.72
CA THR A 761 7.75 25.53 -16.27
C THR A 761 6.54 25.06 -17.06
N GLY A 762 5.47 24.68 -16.34
CA GLY A 762 4.35 23.92 -16.93
C GLY A 762 4.74 22.45 -17.04
N ASP A 763 4.39 21.85 -18.17
CA ASP A 763 4.78 20.54 -18.69
C ASP A 763 6.29 20.40 -18.99
N ASP A 764 7.01 21.50 -19.24
CA ASP A 764 8.47 21.50 -19.49
C ASP A 764 9.30 21.37 -18.19
N LEU A 765 10.05 20.27 -18.00
CA LEU A 765 11.08 20.13 -16.96
C LEU A 765 12.48 20.19 -17.57
N LEU A 766 13.15 21.34 -17.40
CA LEU A 766 14.52 21.59 -17.85
C LEU A 766 15.54 21.30 -16.74
N VAL A 767 16.47 20.40 -17.03
CA VAL A 767 17.59 19.99 -16.16
C VAL A 767 18.92 20.44 -16.79
N SER A 768 19.99 20.66 -16.01
CA SER A 768 21.34 20.78 -16.58
C SER A 768 22.48 20.32 -15.66
N PHE A 769 23.50 19.70 -16.24
CA PHE A 769 24.70 19.15 -15.60
C PHE A 769 25.97 19.93 -16.02
N ASP A 770 27.08 19.82 -15.27
CA ASP A 770 28.38 20.31 -15.77
C ASP A 770 28.85 19.47 -16.98
N ARG A 771 29.36 20.10 -18.04
CA ARG A 771 29.76 19.41 -19.28
C ARG A 771 30.98 18.49 -19.09
N GLY A 772 31.92 18.85 -18.23
CA GLY A 772 33.12 18.06 -17.95
C GLY A 772 32.79 16.83 -17.11
N GLU A 773 31.97 16.98 -16.08
CA GLU A 773 31.50 15.88 -15.24
C GLU A 773 30.56 14.95 -16.01
N PHE A 774 29.52 15.50 -16.67
CA PHE A 774 28.61 14.72 -17.52
C PHE A 774 29.36 13.99 -18.63
N GLY A 775 30.24 14.66 -19.38
CA GLY A 775 31.00 14.02 -20.45
C GLY A 775 31.92 12.89 -19.98
N SER A 776 32.44 12.98 -18.76
CA SER A 776 33.29 11.94 -18.16
C SER A 776 32.47 10.75 -17.62
N PHE A 777 31.31 11.05 -17.05
CA PHE A 777 30.35 10.08 -16.50
C PHE A 777 29.64 9.28 -17.62
N ALA A 778 29.14 10.00 -18.62
CA ALA A 778 28.42 9.46 -19.78
C ALA A 778 29.30 8.61 -20.70
N ALA A 779 30.60 8.90 -20.79
CA ALA A 779 31.56 8.11 -21.58
C ALA A 779 31.99 6.78 -20.89
N ALA A 780 31.44 6.47 -19.72
CA ALA A 780 31.72 5.25 -18.96
C ALA A 780 30.50 4.30 -18.89
N SER A 781 29.47 4.50 -19.72
CA SER A 781 28.24 3.71 -19.71
C SER A 781 27.57 3.67 -21.08
N ASP A 782 27.01 2.51 -21.44
CA ASP A 782 26.20 2.31 -22.66
C ASP A 782 24.70 2.60 -22.44
N HIS A 783 24.30 2.97 -21.21
CA HIS A 783 22.96 3.45 -20.83
C HIS A 783 23.04 4.58 -19.80
N LEU A 784 22.10 5.53 -19.85
CA LEU A 784 21.94 6.61 -18.87
C LEU A 784 20.45 6.86 -18.59
N GLY A 785 19.98 6.51 -17.40
CA GLY A 785 18.65 6.88 -16.91
C GLY A 785 18.73 8.22 -16.18
N LEU A 786 17.88 9.17 -16.53
CA LEU A 786 17.69 10.38 -15.72
C LEU A 786 16.53 10.11 -14.76
N TYR A 787 16.71 10.47 -13.48
CA TYR A 787 15.75 10.23 -12.40
C TYR A 787 15.40 11.53 -11.68
N ALA A 788 14.12 11.71 -11.34
CA ALA A 788 13.63 12.84 -10.56
C ALA A 788 12.47 12.44 -9.63
N ARG A 789 12.55 12.79 -8.34
CA ARG A 789 11.42 12.69 -7.41
C ARG A 789 10.47 13.85 -7.59
N TYR A 790 9.16 13.58 -7.50
CA TYR A 790 8.13 14.58 -7.76
C TYR A 790 6.88 14.39 -6.87
N THR A 791 5.99 15.37 -6.89
CA THR A 791 4.66 15.32 -6.26
C THR A 791 3.59 15.30 -7.34
N ASP A 792 2.73 14.29 -7.32
CA ASP A 792 1.64 14.11 -8.30
C ASP A 792 0.29 14.57 -7.71
N ALA A 793 -0.55 15.16 -8.55
CA ALA A 793 -1.95 15.47 -8.24
C ALA A 793 -2.87 14.24 -8.33
N GLU A 794 -2.49 13.25 -9.15
CA GLU A 794 -3.24 12.02 -9.40
C GLU A 794 -3.10 11.05 -8.21
N TYR A 795 -1.88 10.88 -7.71
CA TYR A 795 -1.53 9.91 -6.65
C TYR A 795 -1.19 10.55 -5.29
N GLY A 796 -1.40 11.86 -5.13
CA GLY A 796 -0.87 12.65 -4.01
C GLY A 796 -1.41 12.35 -2.61
N GLY A 797 -2.41 11.45 -2.49
CA GLY A 797 -3.00 11.01 -1.21
C GLY A 797 -3.21 9.50 -1.12
N GLN A 798 -2.61 8.69 -2.00
CA GLN A 798 -2.80 7.23 -2.07
C GLN A 798 -1.54 6.43 -1.69
N ARG A 799 -0.54 7.08 -1.10
CA ARG A 799 0.80 6.51 -0.87
C ARG A 799 1.10 6.39 0.63
N SER A 800 0.89 5.21 1.21
CA SER A 800 1.11 4.99 2.64
C SER A 800 2.59 4.84 3.02
N TYR A 801 3.41 4.27 2.13
CA TYR A 801 4.82 3.94 2.41
C TYR A 801 5.83 4.77 1.59
N PHE A 802 5.37 5.68 0.72
CA PHE A 802 6.22 6.43 -0.22
C PHE A 802 5.91 7.94 -0.24
N ASP A 803 6.82 8.76 0.32
CA ASP A 803 6.69 10.24 0.36
C ASP A 803 6.49 10.90 -1.02
N ARG A 804 7.08 10.33 -2.09
CA ARG A 804 7.21 10.98 -3.40
C ARG A 804 7.14 9.97 -4.53
N SER A 805 6.69 10.45 -5.69
CA SER A 805 6.73 9.70 -6.94
C SER A 805 8.11 9.79 -7.61
N VAL A 806 8.45 8.86 -8.51
CA VAL A 806 9.71 8.88 -9.28
C VAL A 806 9.45 8.85 -10.79
N LEU A 807 10.00 9.84 -11.50
CA LEU A 807 10.18 9.83 -12.95
C LEU A 807 11.47 9.09 -13.31
N ASN A 808 11.42 8.26 -14.35
CA ASN A 808 12.60 7.79 -15.10
C ASN A 808 12.44 8.17 -16.59
N GLY A 809 13.57 8.42 -17.27
CA GLY A 809 13.62 8.55 -18.72
C GLY A 809 15.03 8.32 -19.25
N HIS A 810 15.16 7.46 -20.26
CA HIS A 810 16.44 7.04 -20.84
C HIS A 810 16.99 8.15 -21.75
N LEU A 811 18.16 8.70 -21.43
CA LEU A 811 18.76 9.74 -22.27
C LEU A 811 19.21 9.16 -23.61
N GLU A 812 19.00 9.88 -24.72
CA GLU A 812 19.50 9.51 -26.05
C GLU A 812 20.52 10.52 -26.60
N GLY A 813 21.41 10.04 -27.48
CA GLY A 813 22.31 10.88 -28.30
C GLY A 813 23.52 11.49 -27.57
N TRP A 814 23.75 11.12 -26.30
CA TRP A 814 24.85 11.62 -25.46
C TRP A 814 26.25 11.29 -26.00
N GLU A 815 26.37 10.23 -26.81
CA GLU A 815 27.61 9.75 -27.41
C GLU A 815 28.20 10.77 -28.40
N THR A 816 27.34 11.61 -28.98
CA THR A 816 27.76 12.75 -29.82
C THR A 816 28.48 13.83 -29.01
N LEU A 817 28.09 14.04 -27.74
CA LEU A 817 28.71 15.02 -26.85
C LEU A 817 30.02 14.53 -26.26
N ALA A 818 30.15 13.21 -26.04
CA ALA A 818 31.39 12.57 -25.62
C ALA A 818 32.49 12.61 -26.70
N THR A 819 32.12 12.81 -27.97
CA THR A 819 33.05 12.78 -29.12
C THR A 819 33.41 14.16 -29.69
N GLU A 820 32.59 15.21 -29.47
CA GLU A 820 32.91 16.58 -29.86
C GLU A 820 33.92 17.28 -28.93
N ASN A 821 35.21 17.19 -29.29
CA ASN A 821 36.29 17.96 -28.66
C ASN A 821 36.78 19.12 -29.55
N GLU A 822 37.17 20.23 -28.93
CA GLU A 822 37.74 21.46 -29.53
C GLU A 822 36.93 22.14 -30.66
N SER A 823 35.82 22.80 -30.31
CA SER A 823 35.33 24.00 -31.04
C SER A 823 34.54 24.93 -30.13
N ALA A 824 34.84 26.22 -30.16
CA ALA A 824 34.02 27.23 -29.49
C ALA A 824 32.74 27.49 -30.31
N PRO A 825 31.56 27.67 -29.68
CA PRO A 825 30.30 27.85 -30.41
C PRO A 825 30.34 29.12 -31.27
N GLY A 826 30.00 28.97 -32.54
CA GLY A 826 29.82 30.09 -33.46
C GLY A 826 28.52 30.84 -33.16
N ASP A 827 28.57 32.17 -33.27
CA ASP A 827 27.48 33.12 -33.03
C ASP A 827 26.35 33.01 -34.09
N GLY A 828 25.61 31.90 -34.06
CA GLY A 828 24.60 31.55 -35.05
C GLY A 828 23.94 30.17 -34.90
N GLY A 829 24.07 29.50 -33.74
CA GLY A 829 23.52 28.16 -33.49
C GLY A 829 22.30 28.08 -32.55
N ASP A 830 21.99 29.14 -31.81
CA ASP A 830 21.04 29.06 -30.67
C ASP A 830 19.55 29.19 -31.05
N GLU A 831 19.23 29.72 -32.23
CA GLU A 831 17.83 29.88 -32.64
C GLU A 831 17.11 28.56 -32.91
N ASP A 832 17.84 27.53 -33.38
CA ASP A 832 17.27 26.30 -33.96
C ASP A 832 16.97 25.22 -32.90
N ARG A 833 16.83 25.60 -31.63
CA ARG A 833 16.45 24.71 -30.51
C ARG A 833 15.24 25.17 -29.70
N ARG A 834 14.56 26.24 -30.14
CA ARG A 834 13.29 26.72 -29.56
C ARG A 834 12.10 25.90 -30.07
N SER A 835 11.06 25.72 -29.26
CA SER A 835 9.80 25.10 -29.70
C SER A 835 9.13 25.95 -30.81
N PRO A 836 8.31 25.37 -31.70
CA PRO A 836 7.55 26.12 -32.69
C PRO A 836 6.71 27.24 -32.08
N ARG A 837 6.12 27.00 -30.89
CA ARG A 837 5.34 28.01 -30.14
C ARG A 837 6.20 29.22 -29.77
N ALA A 838 7.42 29.01 -29.28
CA ALA A 838 8.39 30.08 -29.01
C ALA A 838 8.82 30.77 -30.32
N LEU A 839 9.17 30.01 -31.36
CA LEU A 839 9.55 30.54 -32.68
C LEU A 839 8.44 31.41 -33.32
N LYS A 840 7.15 31.15 -33.07
CA LYS A 840 6.05 32.06 -33.45
C LYS A 840 6.10 33.36 -32.65
N ALA A 841 6.29 33.30 -31.34
CA ALA A 841 6.37 34.48 -30.47
C ALA A 841 7.58 35.38 -30.84
N ASP A 842 8.74 34.80 -31.09
CA ASP A 842 9.93 35.51 -31.60
C ASP A 842 9.63 36.22 -32.94
N ALA A 843 8.83 35.58 -33.82
CA ALA A 843 8.43 36.16 -35.10
C ALA A 843 7.38 37.26 -34.98
N VAL A 844 6.52 37.22 -33.96
CA VAL A 844 5.62 38.33 -33.58
C VAL A 844 6.46 39.52 -33.13
N GLU A 845 7.40 39.35 -32.19
CA GLU A 845 8.26 40.45 -31.70
C GLU A 845 9.07 41.10 -32.83
N LEU A 846 9.75 40.30 -33.67
CA LEU A 846 10.49 40.81 -34.83
C LEU A 846 9.60 41.46 -35.90
N THR A 847 8.31 41.13 -35.93
CA THR A 847 7.33 41.78 -36.81
C THR A 847 6.86 43.11 -36.22
N ASP A 848 6.49 43.15 -34.93
CA ASP A 848 6.02 44.38 -34.28
C ASP A 848 7.13 45.46 -34.24
N ALA A 849 8.39 45.04 -34.14
CA ALA A 849 9.57 45.91 -34.23
C ALA A 849 9.86 46.50 -35.63
N LEU A 850 9.07 46.19 -36.67
CA LEU A 850 9.26 46.75 -38.01
C LEU A 850 8.79 48.22 -38.07
N ASP A 851 9.73 49.12 -38.36
CA ASP A 851 9.42 50.53 -38.61
C ASP A 851 8.51 50.69 -39.84
N ALA A 852 7.45 51.47 -39.67
CA ALA A 852 6.22 51.35 -40.44
C ALA A 852 5.73 52.70 -41.01
N ASP A 853 6.62 53.69 -41.11
CA ASP A 853 6.30 55.07 -41.46
C ASP A 853 5.44 55.17 -42.74
N ALA A 854 4.19 55.63 -42.55
CA ALA A 854 3.06 55.67 -43.50
C ALA A 854 2.39 54.34 -43.94
N GLY A 855 1.45 53.85 -43.11
CA GLY A 855 0.14 53.30 -43.53
C GLY A 855 0.11 51.96 -44.27
N ARG A 856 0.70 51.87 -45.47
CA ARG A 856 0.73 50.59 -46.21
C ARG A 856 1.66 49.56 -45.56
N TYR A 857 2.63 50.03 -44.79
CA TYR A 857 3.60 49.22 -44.06
C TYR A 857 3.02 48.81 -42.71
N GLU A 858 2.51 49.77 -41.94
CA GLU A 858 1.67 49.58 -40.74
C GLU A 858 0.62 48.47 -40.95
N SER A 859 -0.32 48.65 -41.88
CA SER A 859 -1.32 47.62 -42.17
C SER A 859 -0.76 46.29 -42.70
N ALA A 860 0.51 46.22 -43.12
CA ALA A 860 1.16 44.97 -43.55
C ALA A 860 1.92 44.26 -42.43
N ARG A 861 2.44 45.02 -41.45
CA ARG A 861 2.98 44.52 -40.18
C ARG A 861 1.88 43.93 -39.33
N ASP A 862 0.82 44.68 -39.09
CA ASP A 862 -0.25 44.31 -38.16
C ASP A 862 -0.92 42.99 -38.59
N ARG A 863 -1.14 42.81 -39.91
CA ARG A 863 -1.66 41.56 -40.51
C ARG A 863 -0.65 40.41 -40.58
N ALA A 864 0.63 40.64 -40.31
CA ALA A 864 1.62 39.57 -40.15
C ALA A 864 1.68 39.14 -38.69
N SER A 865 1.77 40.10 -37.78
CA SER A 865 1.72 39.91 -36.32
C SER A 865 0.44 39.16 -35.90
N GLU A 866 -0.75 39.67 -36.27
CA GLU A 866 -2.06 39.01 -36.06
C GLU A 866 -2.06 37.55 -36.49
N ARG A 867 -1.40 37.22 -37.62
CA ARG A 867 -1.42 35.86 -38.19
C ARG A 867 -0.43 34.90 -37.55
N PHE A 868 0.65 35.40 -36.95
CA PHE A 868 1.62 34.58 -36.22
C PHE A 868 1.17 34.37 -34.77
N ASP A 869 0.46 35.35 -34.19
CA ASP A 869 -0.21 35.20 -32.90
C ASP A 869 -1.41 34.21 -33.02
N ASP A 870 -2.29 34.40 -34.02
CA ASP A 870 -3.37 33.46 -34.37
C ASP A 870 -2.87 32.03 -34.68
N SER A 871 -1.62 31.84 -35.10
CA SER A 871 -1.05 30.53 -35.47
C SER A 871 -0.38 29.83 -34.30
N ARG A 872 0.22 30.58 -33.36
CA ARG A 872 0.83 30.08 -32.11
C ARG A 872 -0.15 29.27 -31.27
N ASP A 873 -1.41 29.68 -31.21
CA ASP A 873 -2.39 29.10 -30.28
C ASP A 873 -3.10 27.84 -30.85
N HIS A 874 -2.60 27.30 -31.97
CA HIS A 874 -3.00 25.98 -32.51
C HIS A 874 -1.98 24.86 -32.22
N TYR A 875 -0.92 25.14 -31.46
CA TYR A 875 0.07 24.15 -31.06
C TYR A 875 -0.39 23.37 -29.81
N ARG A 876 -0.24 22.05 -29.86
CA ARG A 876 -0.26 21.13 -28.71
C ARG A 876 1.15 20.58 -28.49
N GLY A 877 1.57 20.44 -27.23
CA GLY A 877 2.91 19.98 -26.87
C GLY A 877 4.06 20.73 -27.55
N PRO A 878 5.25 20.13 -27.62
CA PRO A 878 6.46 20.79 -28.10
C PRO A 878 6.57 20.91 -29.63
N VAL A 879 5.80 20.14 -30.42
CA VAL A 879 5.84 20.19 -31.91
C VAL A 879 4.50 19.96 -32.65
N ARG A 880 3.41 19.61 -31.97
CA ARG A 880 2.19 19.05 -32.61
C ARG A 880 1.10 20.08 -32.89
N THR A 881 0.10 19.66 -33.66
CA THR A 881 -1.13 20.43 -33.90
C THR A 881 -2.24 19.51 -34.41
N GLU A 882 -3.49 19.89 -34.17
CA GLU A 882 -4.66 19.30 -34.84
C GLU A 882 -5.09 20.09 -36.10
N SER A 883 -4.45 21.24 -36.39
CA SER A 883 -5.03 22.22 -37.31
C SER A 883 -4.10 22.75 -38.38
N ALA A 884 -4.34 22.27 -39.61
CA ALA A 884 -3.88 22.93 -40.83
C ALA A 884 -4.37 24.38 -41.02
N LYS A 885 -5.10 24.98 -40.06
CA LYS A 885 -5.33 26.43 -39.98
C LYS A 885 -4.02 27.19 -39.81
N LEU A 886 -3.12 26.79 -38.89
CA LEU A 886 -1.92 27.57 -38.53
C LEU A 886 -1.07 27.89 -39.77
N PHE A 887 -0.65 26.86 -40.52
CA PHE A 887 0.08 27.02 -41.79
C PHE A 887 -0.70 27.81 -42.87
N THR A 888 -2.02 27.98 -42.74
CA THR A 888 -2.80 28.86 -43.62
C THR A 888 -2.58 30.32 -43.26
N ASP A 889 -2.62 30.64 -41.98
CA ASP A 889 -2.42 31.98 -41.43
C ASP A 889 -0.95 32.41 -41.56
N ASP A 890 -0.01 31.53 -41.21
CA ASP A 890 1.43 31.75 -41.42
C ASP A 890 1.78 32.05 -42.88
N ALA A 891 1.22 31.30 -43.83
CA ALA A 891 1.42 31.54 -45.25
C ALA A 891 0.84 32.89 -45.74
N VAL A 892 -0.10 33.47 -45.01
CA VAL A 892 -0.67 34.80 -45.25
C VAL A 892 0.19 35.88 -44.58
N GLY A 893 0.60 35.68 -43.32
CA GLY A 893 1.46 36.60 -42.57
C GLY A 893 2.82 36.78 -43.23
N VAL A 894 3.52 35.68 -43.55
CA VAL A 894 4.80 35.74 -44.29
C VAL A 894 4.62 36.40 -45.65
N GLN A 895 3.46 36.24 -46.31
CA GLN A 895 3.20 36.92 -47.58
C GLN A 895 2.96 38.43 -47.42
N ALA A 896 2.42 38.89 -46.29
CA ALA A 896 2.26 40.32 -45.97
C ALA A 896 3.61 41.03 -45.78
N LEU A 897 4.59 40.36 -45.16
CA LEU A 897 5.97 40.86 -44.99
C LEU A 897 6.67 41.25 -46.31
N THR A 898 6.20 40.76 -47.47
CA THR A 898 6.69 41.18 -48.80
C THR A 898 6.52 42.68 -49.11
N ALA A 899 5.77 43.42 -48.29
CA ALA A 899 5.68 44.87 -48.31
C ALA A 899 7.04 45.55 -48.02
N PHE A 900 7.77 45.06 -47.01
CA PHE A 900 9.00 45.64 -46.47
C PHE A 900 10.25 45.39 -47.33
N ALA A 901 10.21 44.42 -48.24
CA ALA A 901 11.31 44.21 -49.16
C ALA A 901 11.56 45.43 -50.07
N GLY A 902 12.79 45.94 -50.04
CA GLY A 902 13.25 47.21 -50.58
C GLY A 902 13.28 48.37 -49.56
N THR A 903 13.18 48.10 -48.26
CA THR A 903 13.33 49.08 -47.16
C THR A 903 14.39 48.62 -46.16
N ASP A 904 14.82 49.52 -45.27
CA ASP A 904 15.84 49.23 -44.24
C ASP A 904 15.37 48.14 -43.22
N ALA A 905 14.07 47.84 -43.19
CA ALA A 905 13.46 46.79 -42.38
C ALA A 905 13.41 45.40 -43.07
N GLU A 906 13.94 45.25 -44.29
CA GLU A 906 13.93 43.98 -45.05
C GLU A 906 14.59 42.82 -44.29
N ALA A 907 15.64 43.09 -43.50
CA ALA A 907 16.36 42.08 -42.72
C ALA A 907 15.44 41.43 -41.66
N ASN A 908 14.84 42.23 -40.77
CA ASN A 908 13.93 41.75 -39.73
C ASN A 908 12.70 41.07 -40.33
N ALA A 909 12.13 41.64 -41.40
CA ALA A 909 11.00 41.05 -42.13
C ALA A 909 11.36 39.72 -42.84
N THR A 910 12.64 39.44 -43.06
CA THR A 910 13.12 38.14 -43.56
C THR A 910 13.40 37.18 -42.41
N ALA A 911 13.94 37.64 -41.28
CA ALA A 911 14.18 36.84 -40.08
C ALA A 911 12.89 36.31 -39.45
N ALA A 912 11.87 37.15 -39.26
CA ALA A 912 10.54 36.73 -38.81
C ALA A 912 9.94 35.66 -39.75
N ALA A 913 10.12 35.83 -41.07
CA ALA A 913 9.69 34.87 -42.08
C ALA A 913 10.49 33.54 -42.06
N ASP A 914 11.73 33.52 -41.55
CA ASP A 914 12.51 32.29 -41.33
C ASP A 914 12.13 31.57 -40.03
N LEU A 915 11.76 32.29 -38.98
CA LEU A 915 11.29 31.70 -37.71
C LEU A 915 9.95 30.97 -37.90
N VAL A 916 8.98 31.63 -38.56
CA VAL A 916 7.66 31.06 -38.88
C VAL A 916 7.79 29.78 -39.72
N VAL A 917 8.67 29.80 -40.73
CA VAL A 917 8.93 28.64 -41.59
C VAL A 917 9.63 27.51 -40.82
N ARG A 918 10.56 27.81 -39.91
CA ARG A 918 11.22 26.82 -39.06
C ARG A 918 10.23 26.13 -38.10
N ALA A 919 9.29 26.89 -37.51
CA ALA A 919 8.22 26.36 -36.69
C ALA A 919 7.32 25.37 -37.47
N ASP A 920 6.83 25.78 -38.63
CA ASP A 920 6.00 24.95 -39.51
C ASP A 920 6.73 23.69 -40.00
N ASN A 921 8.04 23.80 -40.23
CA ASN A 921 8.84 22.72 -40.78
C ASN A 921 9.00 21.56 -39.78
N ARG A 922 9.17 21.85 -38.49
CA ARG A 922 9.21 20.86 -37.39
C ARG A 922 7.89 20.11 -37.27
N THR A 923 6.80 20.87 -37.22
CA THR A 923 5.41 20.36 -37.17
C THR A 923 5.12 19.38 -38.31
N ALA A 924 5.44 19.79 -39.54
CA ALA A 924 5.24 18.95 -40.73
C ALA A 924 6.26 17.81 -40.88
N HIS A 925 7.34 17.79 -40.08
CA HIS A 925 8.29 16.68 -40.01
C HIS A 925 7.83 15.60 -39.00
N ARG A 926 7.45 15.98 -37.78
CA ARG A 926 7.01 15.01 -36.75
C ARG A 926 5.79 14.23 -37.22
N GLU A 927 4.83 14.90 -37.86
CA GLU A 927 3.65 14.25 -38.45
C GLU A 927 4.01 13.11 -39.43
N ILE A 928 5.09 13.26 -40.22
CA ILE A 928 5.55 12.24 -41.16
C ILE A 928 6.19 11.06 -40.42
N VAL A 929 6.92 11.33 -39.33
CA VAL A 929 7.53 10.29 -38.49
C VAL A 929 6.43 9.46 -37.81
N ASP A 930 5.46 10.11 -37.19
CA ASP A 930 4.35 9.44 -36.49
C ASP A 930 3.44 8.68 -37.46
N ALA A 931 3.09 9.28 -38.61
CA ALA A 931 2.36 8.60 -39.68
C ALA A 931 3.10 7.39 -40.26
N ARG A 932 4.44 7.43 -40.32
CA ARG A 932 5.27 6.28 -40.74
C ARG A 932 5.34 5.20 -39.67
N ARG A 933 5.39 5.59 -38.39
CA ARG A 933 5.37 4.67 -37.24
C ARG A 933 4.06 3.86 -37.24
N LEU A 934 2.93 4.56 -37.16
CA LEU A 934 1.59 3.96 -37.12
C LEU A 934 1.29 3.08 -38.35
N LEU A 935 1.70 3.50 -39.56
CA LEU A 935 1.54 2.69 -40.77
C LEU A 935 2.38 1.39 -40.80
N ASN A 936 3.43 1.29 -39.99
CA ASN A 936 4.19 0.04 -39.82
C ASN A 936 3.58 -0.84 -38.73
N GLU A 937 3.07 -0.25 -37.66
CA GLU A 937 2.43 -0.94 -36.53
C GLU A 937 1.07 -1.55 -36.95
N SER A 938 0.12 -0.71 -37.39
CA SER A 938 -1.21 -1.12 -37.87
C SER A 938 -1.20 -1.95 -39.18
N ARG A 939 -0.03 -2.44 -39.61
CA ARG A 939 0.14 -3.09 -40.91
C ARG A 939 -0.41 -4.51 -40.96
N GLU A 940 -0.42 -5.21 -39.83
CA GLU A 940 -0.92 -6.59 -39.74
C GLU A 940 -2.42 -6.64 -39.42
N ASP A 941 -2.96 -5.60 -38.76
CA ASP A 941 -4.37 -5.51 -38.38
C ASP A 941 -5.29 -4.99 -39.50
N ILE A 942 -4.77 -4.13 -40.40
CA ILE A 942 -5.58 -3.55 -41.49
C ILE A 942 -5.69 -4.55 -42.65
N ASP A 943 -6.69 -5.43 -42.53
CA ASP A 943 -7.13 -6.50 -43.43
C ASP A 943 -7.50 -6.06 -44.87
N ASN A 944 -7.25 -4.79 -45.23
CA ASN A 944 -7.63 -4.17 -46.51
C ASN A 944 -6.43 -3.56 -47.23
N GLU A 945 -5.80 -4.35 -48.13
CA GLU A 945 -4.73 -3.88 -49.03
C GLU A 945 -5.09 -2.60 -49.83
N GLY A 946 -6.38 -2.31 -50.04
CA GLY A 946 -6.83 -1.10 -50.73
C GLY A 946 -6.61 0.16 -49.90
N VAL A 947 -6.80 0.05 -48.58
CA VAL A 947 -6.56 1.13 -47.61
C VAL A 947 -5.06 1.29 -47.37
N LEU A 948 -4.33 0.20 -47.08
CA LEU A 948 -2.88 0.24 -46.86
C LEU A 948 -2.13 0.90 -48.04
N ARG A 949 -2.45 0.54 -49.29
CA ARG A 949 -1.85 1.18 -50.48
C ARG A 949 -2.23 2.66 -50.65
N SER A 950 -3.35 3.10 -50.06
CA SER A 950 -3.73 4.51 -50.02
C SER A 950 -2.97 5.28 -48.94
N MET A 951 -2.78 4.67 -47.76
CA MET A 951 -1.97 5.21 -46.66
C MET A 951 -0.49 5.33 -47.07
N GLU A 952 0.10 4.26 -47.62
CA GLU A 952 1.42 4.27 -48.24
C GLU A 952 1.54 5.40 -49.26
N ALA A 953 0.60 5.52 -50.21
CA ALA A 953 0.62 6.57 -51.22
C ALA A 953 0.43 8.00 -50.67
N HIS A 954 -0.25 8.17 -49.54
CA HIS A 954 -0.40 9.47 -48.87
C HIS A 954 0.87 9.87 -48.11
N LEU A 955 1.46 8.98 -47.31
CA LEU A 955 2.75 9.21 -46.65
C LEU A 955 3.86 9.53 -47.68
N ASP A 956 3.94 8.71 -48.73
CA ASP A 956 4.85 8.87 -49.87
C ASP A 956 4.60 10.19 -50.65
N ASN A 957 3.37 10.75 -50.61
CA ASN A 957 3.07 12.09 -51.10
C ASN A 957 3.41 13.21 -50.11
N ALA A 958 3.33 12.97 -48.80
CA ALA A 958 3.78 13.88 -47.76
C ALA A 958 5.28 14.13 -47.92
N GLU A 959 6.09 13.08 -47.86
CA GLU A 959 7.56 13.12 -48.00
C GLU A 959 8.01 13.87 -49.27
N ARG A 960 7.46 13.51 -50.45
CA ARG A 960 7.72 14.21 -51.72
C ARG A 960 7.35 15.70 -51.73
N THR A 961 6.50 16.13 -50.81
CA THR A 961 6.05 17.51 -50.64
C THR A 961 6.85 18.23 -49.54
N TYR A 962 7.26 17.53 -48.48
CA TYR A 962 8.22 17.98 -47.48
C TYR A 962 9.56 18.34 -48.13
N ASP A 963 10.19 17.42 -48.87
CA ASP A 963 11.41 17.69 -49.64
C ASP A 963 11.26 18.95 -50.55
N ARG A 964 10.04 19.17 -51.07
CA ARG A 964 9.74 20.28 -51.99
C ARG A 964 9.71 21.59 -51.24
N ALA A 965 9.20 21.59 -50.00
CA ALA A 965 9.31 22.70 -49.09
C ALA A 965 10.79 22.98 -48.78
N GLU A 966 11.60 21.99 -48.40
CA GLU A 966 13.04 22.16 -48.14
C GLU A 966 13.79 22.77 -49.33
N ARG A 967 13.65 22.15 -50.52
CA ARG A 967 14.21 22.69 -51.77
C ARG A 967 13.61 24.06 -52.15
N THR A 968 12.55 24.51 -51.49
CA THR A 968 12.00 25.87 -51.60
C THR A 968 12.58 26.82 -50.54
N MET A 969 12.83 26.34 -49.32
CA MET A 969 13.56 27.05 -48.26
C MET A 969 15.00 27.35 -48.68
N ASP A 970 15.73 26.39 -49.27
CA ASP A 970 17.09 26.66 -49.77
C ASP A 970 17.14 27.68 -50.90
N ARG A 971 16.13 27.67 -51.77
CA ARG A 971 15.98 28.72 -52.80
C ARG A 971 15.58 30.07 -52.20
N ALA A 972 15.02 30.09 -50.98
CA ALA A 972 14.69 31.30 -50.22
C ALA A 972 15.89 31.83 -49.44
N ARG A 973 16.75 30.95 -48.89
CA ARG A 973 18.06 31.27 -48.31
C ARG A 973 19.00 31.91 -49.36
N ASN A 974 18.94 31.42 -50.60
CA ASN A 974 19.72 31.90 -51.75
C ASN A 974 18.99 32.95 -52.63
N ALA A 975 18.16 33.81 -52.03
CA ALA A 975 17.46 34.87 -52.76
C ALA A 975 17.13 36.07 -51.85
N ASP A 976 17.09 37.27 -52.44
CA ASP A 976 16.89 38.54 -51.72
C ASP A 976 15.46 39.12 -51.87
N GLY A 977 15.10 40.07 -51.00
CA GLY A 977 13.89 40.87 -51.04
C GLY A 977 12.59 40.11 -51.31
N ARG A 978 11.76 40.64 -52.22
CA ARG A 978 10.43 40.08 -52.54
C ARG A 978 10.48 38.65 -53.06
N ARG A 979 11.64 38.13 -53.47
CA ARG A 979 11.80 36.74 -53.88
C ARG A 979 12.05 35.85 -52.67
N ALA A 980 12.92 36.28 -51.73
CA ALA A 980 13.21 35.62 -50.46
C ALA A 980 11.93 35.26 -49.68
N ILE A 981 11.12 36.28 -49.40
CA ILE A 981 9.93 36.16 -48.53
C ILE A 981 8.80 35.39 -49.24
N ARG A 982 8.64 35.54 -50.56
CA ARG A 982 7.65 34.75 -51.33
C ARG A 982 7.97 33.27 -51.42
N LEU A 983 9.27 32.91 -51.40
CA LEU A 983 9.68 31.50 -51.36
C LEU A 983 9.43 30.90 -49.97
N ARG A 984 9.67 31.65 -48.88
CA ARG A 984 9.27 31.27 -47.51
C ARG A 984 7.77 31.00 -47.39
N ALA A 985 6.91 31.94 -47.80
CA ALA A 985 5.44 31.70 -47.87
C ALA A 985 5.04 30.55 -48.82
N SER A 986 5.88 30.20 -49.80
CA SER A 986 5.65 29.03 -50.67
C SER A 986 6.08 27.71 -50.02
N ALA A 987 7.08 27.73 -49.12
CA ALA A 987 7.48 26.58 -48.31
C ALA A 987 6.38 26.24 -47.29
N VAL A 988 5.87 27.21 -46.51
CA VAL A 988 4.73 27.01 -45.58
C VAL A 988 3.56 26.29 -46.27
N ARG A 989 3.15 26.75 -47.46
CA ARG A 989 2.05 26.13 -48.22
C ARG A 989 2.33 24.71 -48.70
N GLN A 990 3.59 24.30 -48.78
CA GLN A 990 4.00 22.93 -49.10
C GLN A 990 4.09 22.08 -47.82
N LEU A 991 4.63 22.62 -46.71
CA LEU A 991 4.60 21.98 -45.39
C LEU A 991 3.16 21.66 -44.96
N ARG A 992 2.23 22.60 -45.14
CA ARG A 992 0.78 22.39 -44.96
C ARG A 992 0.19 21.25 -45.81
N GLN A 993 0.70 21.05 -47.02
CA GLN A 993 0.27 19.97 -47.90
C GLN A 993 0.90 18.63 -47.48
N SER A 994 2.12 18.66 -46.94
CA SER A 994 2.78 17.50 -46.35
C SER A 994 2.07 17.03 -45.08
N TRP A 995 1.89 17.93 -44.10
CA TRP A 995 1.18 17.67 -42.84
C TRP A 995 -0.21 17.06 -43.11
N ARG A 996 -1.00 17.66 -44.01
CA ARG A 996 -2.33 17.12 -44.41
C ARG A 996 -2.33 15.76 -45.11
N GLN A 997 -1.18 15.27 -45.57
CA GLN A 997 -1.07 13.94 -46.18
C GLN A 997 -0.59 12.92 -45.15
N ALA A 998 0.25 13.33 -44.20
CA ALA A 998 0.66 12.50 -43.07
C ALA A 998 -0.47 12.35 -42.02
N HIS A 999 -1.11 13.46 -41.61
CA HIS A 999 -2.20 13.45 -40.62
C HIS A 999 -3.37 12.54 -41.00
N TRP A 1000 -3.73 12.46 -42.30
CA TRP A 1000 -4.75 11.51 -42.77
C TRP A 1000 -4.34 10.04 -42.60
N VAL A 1001 -3.04 9.74 -42.61
CA VAL A 1001 -2.54 8.39 -42.32
C VAL A 1001 -2.59 8.10 -40.81
N VAL A 1002 -2.40 9.12 -39.96
CA VAL A 1002 -2.65 9.03 -38.50
C VAL A 1002 -4.14 8.77 -38.23
N GLU A 1003 -5.03 9.61 -38.78
CA GLU A 1003 -6.49 9.45 -38.68
C GLU A 1003 -6.95 8.05 -39.13
N GLU A 1004 -6.50 7.56 -40.29
CA GLU A 1004 -6.89 6.25 -40.83
C GLU A 1004 -6.23 5.05 -40.13
N ALA A 1005 -5.15 5.23 -39.38
CA ALA A 1005 -4.59 4.16 -38.54
C ALA A 1005 -5.42 4.00 -37.26
N VAL A 1006 -5.72 5.13 -36.59
CA VAL A 1006 -6.49 5.20 -35.35
C VAL A 1006 -7.98 4.85 -35.57
N GLU A 1007 -8.60 5.22 -36.70
CA GLU A 1007 -9.97 4.78 -37.02
C GLU A 1007 -10.10 3.26 -37.31
N ARG A 1008 -8.98 2.51 -37.35
CA ARG A 1008 -8.93 1.13 -37.87
C ARG A 1008 -8.23 0.12 -36.97
N THR A 1009 -7.57 0.56 -35.91
CA THR A 1009 -6.85 -0.25 -34.93
C THR A 1009 -6.99 0.38 -33.55
N ASP A 1010 -6.66 -0.34 -32.48
CA ASP A 1010 -6.69 0.21 -31.12
C ASP A 1010 -5.48 1.13 -30.81
N ALA A 1011 -4.72 1.55 -31.84
CA ALA A 1011 -3.64 2.52 -31.72
C ALA A 1011 -4.18 3.91 -31.36
N THR A 1012 -3.57 4.55 -30.37
CA THR A 1012 -3.90 5.92 -29.95
C THR A 1012 -3.29 6.97 -30.90
N ILE A 1013 -3.93 8.15 -30.97
CA ILE A 1013 -3.24 9.34 -31.48
C ILE A 1013 -2.11 9.66 -30.49
N PRO A 1014 -0.85 9.80 -30.93
CA PRO A 1014 0.19 10.37 -30.07
C PRO A 1014 -0.12 11.86 -29.84
N GLU A 1015 -0.56 12.18 -28.63
CA GLU A 1015 -1.03 13.52 -28.19
C GLU A 1015 0.01 14.63 -28.34
#